data_AF-A0A9D8DQS8-F1
#
_entry.id   AF-A0A9D8DQS8-F1
#
_cell.length_a   1.000
_cell.length_b   1.000
_cell.length_c   1.000
_cell.angle_alpha   90.00
_cell.angle_beta   90.00
_cell.angle_gamma   90.00
#
_symmetry.space_group_name_H-M   'P 1'
#
loop_
_entity.id
_entity.type
_entity.pdbx_description
1 polymer ?
#
loop_
_entity_poly.entity_id
_entity_poly.type
_entity_poly.pdbx_seq_one_letter_code
_entity_poly.pdbx_strand_id
1 'polypeptide(L)'
;MDEALIEDDAAGADEDTSDAVAAERRRARLGPPRTLEDWVQLGVTAFWIAVGIVFVWQQLGGSLLLVENLPTGGDMGAHVWGPDYLRRELLPSGRLAGWSPDWYAGFPAYHFYMVLPSLLVLAYDLVFAYGVAFKLATVTGMLTLPVAAWAMARLFRTAFPTPLLAAVATLPFLFDGRFTIYGGNAASTLAGEFAFSLSLSVALVYLGVVARGLETGRHRALAASLYALVILLHLIPALFATLGTMVLGLLRATADARGPAARVVLGAFVGLVGLGLWTGVAASPPAGIALAAAGVAVLVAGSVWVEPRWRPSLLWVVPVGVAGAAVSGFWALPFVGRHAYFNDMGWERIQLYAENLAPGGPSEAVWYVVGGLAVAGAVLSLVERNRFGAFLVSMALASAGAFVWWPDTQMWNARFLPFYYLSLYLLGGLGAALLVRRVSGVWARSALATAVAVVVLFVTALPLGSVPGAGRLVDGEHRALGIGMRPSFIDDWARWNYSGIQDKAGWTEYRALIDTMEDLGTSNGCGRAMWEYDLDKLNSYGTPMALMLLPFWTDGCIGSMEGLYFESAATTPFHFLNQSELSEKPSSAQRDLPYLGFDMTMGVEHLKFIGARYYLAYTDKAKDAAAKNADLRRVGTSGPWAIFEVQGSDLVVGLTRQPAVVTDVTQDQKAWLPFATGFYMDRKRWDVLLAADGPETWQRVRADETPKLRAEPAVQVTDLVVDAQRISFRVDQPGTPVLVKASYFPNWQASGADGPYRVAPNLMVVVPTERTVELRYGRTGLDWAGLGTTLVGIAGIVVLGRRRPLSFAPRPAAGGAADGAPAGGDEWDTTDGDDPTEDPGDRASDEGADPVTDLEASEPTPSAAPPTWTPPPPTGVTPAVEIGRDAERGRRTRIPGWTTPFEDDDWGDARWGAIGPPDDDPS
;
A
#
# COMPACT_ATOMS: atom_id res chain seq x y z
N MET A 1 42.39 57.18 39.22
CA MET A 1 42.65 57.89 37.96
C MET A 1 43.63 57.05 37.18
N ASP A 2 43.32 56.30 36.13
CA ASP A 2 42.09 55.90 35.42
C ASP A 2 42.51 54.67 34.59
N GLU A 3 41.72 53.61 34.63
CA GLU A 3 41.07 52.97 33.45
C GLU A 3 41.86 51.84 32.78
N ALA A 4 41.10 50.98 32.12
CA ALA A 4 41.30 49.54 31.94
C ALA A 4 41.34 49.12 30.45
N LEU A 5 41.40 47.79 30.24
CA LEU A 5 41.14 46.97 29.02
C LEU A 5 42.41 46.71 28.18
N ILE A 6 42.98 45.49 28.13
CA ILE A 6 42.52 44.16 27.65
C ILE A 6 42.02 44.19 26.20
N GLU A 7 42.88 43.73 25.27
CA GLU A 7 42.52 42.96 24.07
C GLU A 7 43.80 42.43 23.38
N ASP A 8 44.08 41.13 23.54
CA ASP A 8 44.81 40.31 22.57
C ASP A 8 44.43 38.84 22.84
N ASP A 9 44.40 38.01 21.79
CA ASP A 9 43.99 36.59 21.74
C ASP A 9 42.51 36.28 21.39
N ALA A 10 42.09 36.57 20.15
CA ALA A 10 40.99 35.85 19.50
C ALA A 10 41.00 36.01 17.96
N ALA A 11 41.98 35.43 17.25
CA ALA A 11 41.99 35.45 15.78
C ALA A 11 42.51 34.14 15.13
N GLY A 12 42.28 32.98 15.75
CA GLY A 12 42.80 31.69 15.25
C GLY A 12 41.85 30.49 15.26
N ALA A 13 40.58 30.64 15.65
CA ALA A 13 39.68 29.48 15.87
C ALA A 13 38.51 29.34 14.86
N ASP A 14 38.19 30.38 14.08
CA ASP A 14 37.00 30.39 13.22
C ASP A 14 37.27 30.05 11.74
N GLU A 15 38.50 30.22 11.23
CA GLU A 15 38.83 29.84 9.84
C GLU A 15 38.98 28.32 9.65
N ASP A 16 39.53 27.62 10.65
CA ASP A 16 39.85 26.19 10.55
C ASP A 16 38.60 25.29 10.56
N THR A 17 37.52 25.73 11.20
CA THR A 17 36.23 25.01 11.22
C THR A 17 35.41 25.24 9.94
N SER A 18 35.50 26.43 9.33
CA SER A 18 34.89 26.77 8.05
C SER A 18 35.49 25.94 6.90
N ASP A 19 36.81 25.84 6.84
CA ASP A 19 37.52 25.09 5.81
C ASP A 19 37.38 23.58 5.98
N ALA A 20 37.32 23.07 7.22
CA ALA A 20 36.99 21.66 7.48
C ALA A 20 35.58 21.30 6.99
N VAL A 21 34.57 22.15 7.24
CA VAL A 21 33.18 21.95 6.76
C VAL A 21 33.09 22.07 5.24
N ALA A 22 33.85 22.97 4.62
CA ALA A 22 33.93 23.13 3.17
C ALA A 22 34.66 21.95 2.49
N ALA A 23 35.73 21.43 3.09
CA ALA A 23 36.44 20.23 2.65
C ALA A 23 35.58 18.96 2.83
N GLU A 24 34.80 18.86 3.90
CA GLU A 24 33.88 17.74 4.14
C GLU A 24 32.69 17.76 3.15
N ARG A 25 32.20 18.95 2.76
CA ARG A 25 31.26 19.11 1.63
C ARG A 25 31.84 18.66 0.28
N ARG A 26 33.16 18.77 0.09
CA ARG A 26 33.88 18.20 -1.07
C ARG A 26 34.04 16.68 -0.96
N ARG A 27 34.12 16.10 0.24
CA ARG A 27 34.16 14.64 0.49
C ARG A 27 32.81 13.93 0.36
N ALA A 28 31.68 14.64 0.52
CA ALA A 28 30.33 14.12 0.24
C ALA A 28 30.03 13.87 -1.26
N ARG A 29 31.05 13.57 -2.07
CA ARG A 29 30.93 13.15 -3.47
C ARG A 29 30.49 11.68 -3.50
N LEU A 30 29.51 11.37 -4.35
CA LEU A 30 29.05 10.00 -4.67
C LEU A 30 30.08 9.20 -5.49
N GLY A 31 31.38 9.46 -5.28
CA GLY A 31 32.46 8.70 -5.92
C GLY A 31 32.77 7.42 -5.15
N PRO A 32 33.51 6.48 -5.75
CA PRO A 32 34.02 5.32 -5.01
C PRO A 32 34.87 5.80 -3.82
N PRO A 33 34.82 5.10 -2.66
CA PRO A 33 35.65 5.41 -1.51
C PRO A 33 37.12 5.48 -1.92
N ARG A 34 37.83 6.55 -1.53
CA ARG A 34 39.21 6.81 -1.94
C ARG A 34 40.20 6.73 -0.79
N THR A 35 39.70 6.84 0.43
CA THR A 35 40.51 6.80 1.67
C THR A 35 40.08 5.63 2.55
N LEU A 36 40.95 5.21 3.46
CA LEU A 36 40.59 4.23 4.50
C LEU A 36 39.38 4.71 5.32
N GLU A 37 39.30 6.00 5.61
CA GLU A 37 38.18 6.61 6.32
C GLU A 37 36.84 6.42 5.58
N ASP A 38 36.84 6.61 4.25
CA ASP A 38 35.63 6.39 3.42
C ASP A 38 35.20 4.92 3.45
N TRP A 39 36.17 3.99 3.41
CA TRP A 39 35.89 2.55 3.50
C TRP A 39 35.34 2.15 4.87
N VAL A 40 35.86 2.71 5.95
CA VAL A 40 35.35 2.47 7.31
C VAL A 40 33.91 2.97 7.42
N GLN A 41 33.64 4.20 6.99
CA GLN A 41 32.28 4.76 7.01
C GLN A 41 31.31 3.91 6.18
N LEU A 42 31.72 3.49 4.98
CA LEU A 42 30.92 2.63 4.10
C LEU A 42 30.68 1.26 4.74
N GLY A 43 31.72 0.64 5.29
CA GLY A 43 31.65 -0.67 5.94
C GLY A 43 30.72 -0.67 7.15
N VAL A 44 30.87 0.32 8.04
CA VAL A 44 30.00 0.49 9.22
C VAL A 44 28.54 0.75 8.80
N THR A 45 28.33 1.56 7.76
CA THR A 45 26.97 1.83 7.24
C THR A 45 26.35 0.56 6.64
N ALA A 46 27.10 -0.15 5.78
CA ALA A 46 26.62 -1.39 5.16
C ALA A 46 26.33 -2.48 6.20
N PHE A 47 27.19 -2.60 7.21
CA PHE A 47 26.98 -3.50 8.35
C PHE A 47 25.66 -3.20 9.06
N TRP A 48 25.41 -1.96 9.46
CA TRP A 48 24.18 -1.62 10.19
C TRP A 48 22.90 -1.70 9.35
N ILE A 49 22.98 -1.45 8.04
CA ILE A 49 21.87 -1.72 7.13
C ILE A 49 21.59 -3.22 7.05
N ALA A 50 22.63 -4.05 6.91
CA ALA A 50 22.48 -5.50 6.88
C ALA A 50 21.91 -6.04 8.21
N VAL A 51 22.39 -5.55 9.35
CA VAL A 51 21.83 -5.87 10.68
C VAL A 51 20.37 -5.46 10.76
N GLY A 52 19.99 -4.27 10.28
CA GLY A 52 18.60 -3.83 10.26
C GLY A 52 17.70 -4.73 9.39
N ILE A 53 18.16 -5.13 8.21
CA ILE A 53 17.42 -6.05 7.32
C ILE A 53 17.26 -7.43 7.97
N VAL A 54 18.34 -7.98 8.53
CA VAL A 54 18.31 -9.27 9.23
C VAL A 54 17.39 -9.18 10.45
N PHE A 55 17.43 -8.07 11.19
CA PHE A 55 16.52 -7.85 12.31
C PHE A 55 15.06 -7.87 11.84
N VAL A 56 14.70 -7.08 10.83
CA VAL A 56 13.33 -7.07 10.27
C VAL A 56 12.92 -8.48 9.81
N TRP A 57 13.81 -9.18 9.10
CA TRP A 57 13.56 -10.56 8.67
C TRP A 57 13.28 -11.52 9.84
N GLN A 58 14.06 -11.45 10.91
CA GLN A 58 13.88 -12.30 12.09
C GLN A 58 12.58 -11.98 12.83
N GLN A 59 12.28 -10.69 13.04
CA GLN A 59 11.06 -10.25 13.72
C GLN A 59 9.77 -10.55 12.95
N LEU A 60 9.88 -10.80 11.64
CA LEU A 60 8.76 -11.24 10.81
C LEU A 60 8.68 -12.78 10.69
N GLY A 61 9.42 -13.53 11.52
CA GLY A 61 9.43 -14.98 11.49
C GLY A 61 10.03 -15.53 10.19
N GLY A 62 11.23 -15.08 9.82
CA GLY A 62 11.84 -15.36 8.52
C GLY A 62 11.90 -16.82 8.07
N SER A 63 11.95 -17.78 9.00
CA SER A 63 11.81 -19.22 8.68
C SER A 63 10.42 -19.55 8.12
N LEU A 64 9.37 -18.97 8.68
CA LEU A 64 7.98 -19.13 8.25
C LEU A 64 7.74 -18.53 6.87
N LEU A 65 8.45 -17.47 6.49
CA LEU A 65 8.33 -16.86 5.15
C LEU A 65 8.66 -17.84 4.02
N LEU A 66 9.51 -18.84 4.29
CA LEU A 66 9.98 -19.83 3.32
C LEU A 66 9.19 -21.15 3.35
N VAL A 67 8.24 -21.30 4.26
CA VAL A 67 7.35 -22.49 4.32
C VAL A 67 6.31 -22.43 3.20
N GLU A 68 6.03 -23.54 2.54
CA GLU A 68 5.01 -23.61 1.49
C GLU A 68 3.60 -23.70 2.09
N ASN A 69 3.07 -22.56 2.53
CA ASN A 69 1.70 -22.39 3.06
C ASN A 69 1.11 -21.06 2.56
N LEU A 70 -0.21 -20.87 2.69
CA LEU A 70 -0.85 -19.60 2.32
C LEU A 70 -0.90 -18.69 3.55
N PRO A 71 -0.45 -17.43 3.44
CA PRO A 71 -0.54 -16.50 4.55
C PRO A 71 -1.99 -16.23 4.94
N THR A 72 -2.20 -15.89 6.20
CA THR A 72 -3.52 -15.59 6.77
C THR A 72 -3.47 -14.30 7.61
N GLY A 73 -4.56 -14.01 8.33
CA GLY A 73 -4.70 -12.90 9.28
C GLY A 73 -5.22 -11.62 8.64
N GLY A 74 -6.25 -11.01 9.22
CA GLY A 74 -6.91 -9.82 8.66
C GLY A 74 -7.22 -9.99 7.16
N ASP A 75 -6.99 -8.93 6.39
CA ASP A 75 -7.19 -8.87 4.94
C ASP A 75 -6.15 -9.69 4.17
N MET A 76 -4.99 -9.95 4.77
CA MET A 76 -3.89 -10.71 4.17
C MET A 76 -4.37 -12.07 3.63
N GLY A 77 -5.24 -12.74 4.39
CA GLY A 77 -5.76 -14.06 4.01
C GLY A 77 -6.61 -14.04 2.74
N ALA A 78 -7.33 -12.95 2.44
CA ALA A 78 -8.13 -12.85 1.23
C ALA A 78 -7.35 -12.32 0.02
N HIS A 79 -6.25 -11.59 0.23
CA HIS A 79 -5.41 -11.08 -0.85
C HIS A 79 -4.78 -12.17 -1.73
N VAL A 80 -4.69 -13.42 -1.26
CA VAL A 80 -4.17 -14.55 -2.04
C VAL A 80 -5.02 -14.86 -3.27
N TRP A 81 -6.28 -14.40 -3.33
CA TRP A 81 -7.14 -14.54 -4.50
C TRP A 81 -6.67 -13.70 -5.70
N GLY A 82 -6.27 -12.44 -5.47
CA GLY A 82 -6.02 -11.47 -6.55
C GLY A 82 -4.95 -11.91 -7.55
N PRO A 83 -3.70 -12.17 -7.12
CA PRO A 83 -2.63 -12.60 -8.03
C PRO A 83 -2.97 -13.91 -8.76
N ASP A 84 -3.64 -14.85 -8.09
CA ASP A 84 -4.08 -16.10 -8.71
C ASP A 84 -5.12 -15.85 -9.82
N TYR A 85 -6.14 -15.03 -9.56
CA TYR A 85 -7.12 -14.61 -10.56
C TYR A 85 -6.45 -13.86 -11.74
N LEU A 86 -5.50 -12.97 -11.44
CA LEU A 86 -4.71 -12.26 -12.46
C LEU A 86 -3.96 -13.26 -13.37
N ARG A 87 -3.34 -14.29 -12.80
CA ARG A 87 -2.61 -15.35 -13.52
C ARG A 87 -3.53 -16.23 -14.36
N ARG A 88 -4.69 -16.63 -13.84
CA ARG A 88 -5.62 -17.56 -14.51
C ARG A 88 -6.46 -16.90 -15.60
N GLU A 89 -6.93 -15.68 -15.38
CA GLU A 89 -7.96 -15.07 -16.22
C GLU A 89 -7.48 -13.86 -17.03
N LEU A 90 -6.71 -12.96 -16.40
CA LEU A 90 -6.40 -11.65 -17.00
C LEU A 90 -5.12 -11.67 -17.85
N LEU A 91 -4.02 -12.23 -17.35
CA LEU A 91 -2.77 -12.28 -18.10
C LEU A 91 -2.88 -13.08 -19.40
N PRO A 92 -3.54 -14.27 -19.43
CA PRO A 92 -3.74 -15.01 -20.68
C PRO A 92 -4.57 -14.25 -21.71
N SER A 93 -5.46 -13.35 -21.27
CA SER A 93 -6.25 -12.49 -22.14
C SER A 93 -5.58 -11.15 -22.50
N GLY A 94 -4.31 -10.95 -22.11
CA GLY A 94 -3.56 -9.72 -22.36
C GLY A 94 -4.13 -8.50 -21.64
N ARG A 95 -4.67 -8.71 -20.44
CA ARG A 95 -5.32 -7.69 -19.61
C ARG A 95 -4.66 -7.59 -18.22
N LEU A 96 -4.78 -6.41 -17.62
CA LEU A 96 -4.36 -6.12 -16.24
C LEU A 96 -5.54 -5.75 -15.33
N ALA A 97 -6.75 -5.68 -15.91
CA ALA A 97 -8.00 -5.44 -15.22
C ALA A 97 -9.14 -6.07 -16.02
N GLY A 98 -10.22 -6.48 -15.35
CA GLY A 98 -11.35 -7.16 -15.97
C GLY A 98 -12.49 -7.42 -15.00
N TRP A 99 -13.44 -8.26 -15.38
CA TRP A 99 -14.55 -8.69 -14.53
C TRP A 99 -14.30 -10.00 -13.80
N SER A 100 -14.60 -10.06 -12.51
CA SER A 100 -14.70 -11.31 -11.76
C SER A 100 -16.12 -11.54 -11.26
N PRO A 101 -16.71 -12.74 -11.41
CA PRO A 101 -17.98 -13.12 -10.78
C PRO A 101 -17.82 -13.63 -9.33
N ASP A 102 -16.57 -13.74 -8.85
CA ASP A 102 -16.22 -14.50 -7.64
C ASP A 102 -16.79 -13.93 -6.34
N TRP A 103 -16.92 -12.60 -6.26
CA TRP A 103 -17.40 -11.88 -5.07
C TRP A 103 -18.55 -10.92 -5.38
N TYR A 104 -19.44 -10.69 -4.41
CA TYR A 104 -20.47 -9.64 -4.45
C TYR A 104 -21.38 -9.66 -5.69
N ALA A 105 -21.74 -10.82 -6.23
CA ALA A 105 -22.44 -10.92 -7.52
C ALA A 105 -21.67 -10.35 -8.74
N GLY A 106 -20.37 -10.09 -8.55
CA GLY A 106 -19.40 -9.69 -9.55
C GLY A 106 -18.87 -8.27 -9.35
N PHE A 107 -17.62 -8.04 -9.76
CA PHE A 107 -16.95 -6.76 -9.62
C PHE A 107 -15.82 -6.54 -10.65
N PRO A 108 -15.46 -5.28 -10.96
CA PRO A 108 -14.37 -4.91 -11.85
C PRO A 108 -13.00 -5.06 -11.16
N ALA A 109 -12.44 -6.26 -11.14
CA ALA A 109 -11.12 -6.55 -10.61
C ALA A 109 -10.02 -5.62 -11.20
N TYR A 110 -9.18 -5.08 -10.32
CA TYR A 110 -8.06 -4.17 -10.62
C TYR A 110 -8.43 -2.83 -11.28
N HIS A 111 -9.71 -2.43 -11.31
CA HIS A 111 -10.08 -1.07 -11.72
C HIS A 111 -9.82 -0.04 -10.62
N PHE A 112 -10.15 -0.39 -9.36
CA PHE A 112 -10.00 0.49 -8.21
C PHE A 112 -8.87 0.10 -7.25
N TYR A 113 -8.17 -1.00 -7.55
CA TYR A 113 -6.99 -1.46 -6.81
C TYR A 113 -5.77 -1.56 -7.73
N MET A 114 -4.60 -1.34 -7.15
CA MET A 114 -3.31 -1.34 -7.83
C MET A 114 -2.91 -2.77 -8.24
N VAL A 115 -2.54 -2.95 -9.51
CA VAL A 115 -2.18 -4.27 -10.07
C VAL A 115 -0.72 -4.68 -9.84
N LEU A 116 0.19 -3.71 -9.68
CA LEU A 116 1.63 -4.00 -9.55
C LEU A 116 2.01 -4.84 -8.33
N PRO A 117 1.41 -4.65 -7.13
CA PRO A 117 1.67 -5.53 -6.00
C PRO A 117 1.36 -7.00 -6.31
N SER A 118 0.27 -7.30 -7.02
CA SER A 118 -0.05 -8.66 -7.46
C SER A 118 0.90 -9.18 -8.54
N LEU A 119 1.35 -8.31 -9.46
CA LEU A 119 2.39 -8.69 -10.44
C LEU A 119 3.73 -9.01 -9.78
N LEU A 120 4.09 -8.34 -8.68
CA LEU A 120 5.30 -8.66 -7.91
C LEU A 120 5.20 -10.05 -7.28
N VAL A 121 4.04 -10.41 -6.73
CA VAL A 121 3.78 -11.78 -6.24
C VAL A 121 4.01 -12.79 -7.36
N LEU A 122 3.42 -12.56 -8.54
CA LEU A 122 3.58 -13.47 -9.68
C LEU A 122 5.01 -13.51 -10.22
N ALA A 123 5.76 -12.40 -10.15
CA ALA A 123 7.17 -12.38 -10.51
C ALA A 123 8.02 -13.25 -9.56
N TYR A 124 7.69 -13.28 -8.27
CA TYR A 124 8.31 -14.20 -7.32
C TYR A 124 7.84 -15.64 -7.49
N ASP A 125 6.58 -15.86 -7.92
CA ASP A 125 6.01 -17.19 -8.23
C ASP A 125 6.73 -17.90 -9.39
N LEU A 126 7.53 -17.16 -10.18
CA LEU A 126 8.39 -17.75 -11.21
C LEU A 126 9.57 -18.55 -10.62
N VAL A 127 9.94 -18.30 -9.36
CA VAL A 127 11.11 -18.88 -8.70
C VAL A 127 10.74 -19.62 -7.42
N PHE A 128 9.73 -19.14 -6.70
CA PHE A 128 9.26 -19.70 -5.43
C PHE A 128 7.85 -20.26 -5.57
N ALA A 129 7.46 -21.21 -4.72
CA ALA A 129 6.07 -21.65 -4.64
C ALA A 129 5.14 -20.47 -4.25
N TYR A 130 3.92 -20.46 -4.77
CA TYR A 130 2.96 -19.35 -4.65
C TYR A 130 2.84 -18.76 -3.24
N GLY A 131 2.72 -19.60 -2.22
CA GLY A 131 2.64 -19.15 -0.82
C GLY A 131 3.88 -18.42 -0.32
N VAL A 132 5.07 -18.92 -0.68
CA VAL A 132 6.37 -18.28 -0.38
C VAL A 132 6.52 -17.00 -1.19
N ALA A 133 6.21 -17.03 -2.49
CA ALA A 133 6.25 -15.86 -3.37
C ALA A 133 5.38 -14.72 -2.84
N PHE A 134 4.16 -15.04 -2.39
CA PHE A 134 3.25 -14.08 -1.80
C PHE A 134 3.85 -13.45 -0.54
N LYS A 135 4.32 -14.26 0.41
CA LYS A 135 4.92 -13.77 1.66
C LYS A 135 6.16 -12.92 1.42
N LEU A 136 7.04 -13.31 0.51
CA LEU A 136 8.23 -12.53 0.15
C LEU A 136 7.85 -11.17 -0.46
N ALA A 137 6.84 -11.14 -1.34
CA ALA A 137 6.37 -9.91 -1.95
C ALA A 137 5.78 -8.94 -0.90
N THR A 138 5.04 -9.46 0.09
CA THR A 138 4.43 -8.60 1.12
C THR A 138 5.45 -8.01 2.09
N VAL A 139 6.52 -8.73 2.44
CA VAL A 139 7.57 -8.19 3.33
C VAL A 139 8.59 -7.31 2.63
N THR A 140 8.65 -7.31 1.30
CA THR A 140 9.68 -6.61 0.52
C THR A 140 9.76 -5.12 0.87
N GLY A 141 8.62 -4.42 1.00
CA GLY A 141 8.60 -3.00 1.34
C GLY A 141 9.25 -2.69 2.70
N MET A 142 9.06 -3.57 3.68
CA MET A 142 9.65 -3.44 5.02
C MET A 142 11.15 -3.72 4.99
N LEU A 143 11.57 -4.77 4.28
CA LEU A 143 12.99 -5.14 4.13
C LEU A 143 13.78 -4.05 3.39
N THR A 144 13.18 -3.38 2.41
CA THR A 144 13.87 -2.34 1.62
C THR A 144 13.82 -0.95 2.26
N LEU A 145 12.96 -0.71 3.26
CA LEU A 145 12.80 0.62 3.87
C LEU A 145 14.10 1.21 4.48
N PRO A 146 14.92 0.45 5.24
CA PRO A 146 16.19 0.97 5.75
C PRO A 146 17.14 1.40 4.62
N VAL A 147 17.20 0.61 3.54
CA VAL A 147 18.01 0.91 2.35
C VAL A 147 17.49 2.17 1.65
N ALA A 148 16.17 2.31 1.54
CA ALA A 148 15.54 3.46 0.91
C ALA A 148 15.78 4.76 1.69
N ALA A 149 15.72 4.73 3.03
CA ALA A 149 16.03 5.88 3.88
C ALA A 149 17.52 6.27 3.79
N TRP A 150 18.44 5.28 3.79
CA TRP A 150 19.85 5.51 3.49
C TRP A 150 20.05 6.17 2.13
N ALA A 151 19.41 5.61 1.08
CA ALA A 151 19.54 6.10 -0.29
C ALA A 151 19.03 7.55 -0.40
N MET A 152 17.89 7.87 0.22
CA MET A 152 17.37 9.22 0.30
C MET A 152 18.40 10.16 0.96
N ALA A 153 18.87 9.85 2.16
CA ALA A 153 19.84 10.68 2.87
C ALA A 153 21.16 10.88 2.10
N ARG A 154 21.64 9.85 1.38
CA ARG A 154 22.80 9.94 0.47
C ARG A 154 22.54 10.86 -0.72
N LEU A 155 21.35 10.77 -1.32
CA LEU A 155 20.98 11.60 -2.48
C LEU A 155 20.79 13.08 -2.09
N PHE A 156 20.43 13.37 -0.83
CA PHE A 156 20.50 14.70 -0.22
C PHE A 156 21.93 15.16 0.13
N ARG A 157 22.94 14.33 -0.12
CA ARG A 157 24.37 14.58 0.17
C ARG A 157 24.66 14.87 1.64
N THR A 158 23.92 14.24 2.54
CA THR A 158 24.21 14.35 3.97
C THR A 158 25.57 13.71 4.29
N ALA A 159 26.28 14.31 5.25
CA ALA A 159 27.56 13.81 5.71
C ALA A 159 27.38 12.59 6.63
N PHE A 160 28.42 11.77 6.76
CA PHE A 160 28.45 10.71 7.76
C PHE A 160 28.31 11.30 9.18
N PRO A 161 27.51 10.70 10.08
CA PRO A 161 26.80 9.41 9.98
C PRO A 161 25.31 9.52 9.60
N THR A 162 24.84 10.65 9.05
CA THR A 162 23.40 10.85 8.76
C THR A 162 22.77 9.75 7.91
N PRO A 163 23.38 9.24 6.81
CA PRO A 163 22.79 8.15 6.05
C PRO A 163 22.61 6.84 6.82
N LEU A 164 23.55 6.52 7.72
CA LEU A 164 23.47 5.35 8.58
C LEU A 164 22.30 5.50 9.56
N LEU A 165 22.26 6.63 10.28
CA LEU A 165 21.24 6.85 11.30
C LEU A 165 19.85 7.09 10.71
N ALA A 166 19.73 7.56 9.47
CA ALA A 166 18.47 7.59 8.74
C ALA A 166 17.93 6.18 8.46
N ALA A 167 18.80 5.22 8.10
CA ALA A 167 18.40 3.83 7.90
C ALA A 167 17.98 3.16 9.21
N VAL A 168 18.78 3.33 10.27
CA VAL A 168 18.48 2.72 11.57
C VAL A 168 17.21 3.32 12.19
N ALA A 169 16.94 4.60 11.96
CA ALA A 169 15.72 5.26 12.43
C ALA A 169 14.43 4.69 11.83
N THR A 170 14.47 3.92 10.73
CA THR A 170 13.25 3.27 10.20
C THR A 170 12.83 2.04 11.02
N LEU A 171 13.72 1.45 11.82
CA LEU A 171 13.40 0.27 12.63
C LEU A 171 12.30 0.53 13.66
N PRO A 172 12.39 1.56 14.53
CA PRO A 172 11.30 1.84 15.47
C PRO A 172 10.01 2.28 14.76
N PHE A 173 10.08 2.91 13.58
CA PHE A 173 8.89 3.18 12.75
C PHE A 173 8.22 1.89 12.26
N LEU A 174 8.99 0.93 11.76
CA LEU A 174 8.47 -0.35 11.26
C LEU A 174 7.77 -1.14 12.37
N PHE A 175 8.28 -1.09 13.60
CA PHE A 175 7.73 -1.83 14.73
C PHE A 175 6.87 -0.98 15.69
N ASP A 176 6.43 0.20 15.24
CA ASP A 176 5.52 1.04 16.00
C ASP A 176 4.12 0.41 16.02
N GLY A 177 3.78 -0.30 17.10
CA GLY A 177 2.51 -1.02 17.25
C GLY A 177 1.32 -0.15 17.68
N ARG A 178 1.46 1.19 17.71
CA ARG A 178 0.39 2.08 18.19
C ARG A 178 -0.70 2.35 17.15
N PHE A 179 -0.40 2.07 15.89
CA PHE A 179 -1.38 2.12 14.82
C PHE A 179 -1.33 0.84 13.99
N THR A 180 -2.53 0.35 13.69
CA THR A 180 -2.79 -0.70 12.72
C THR A 180 -3.50 -0.05 11.53
N ILE A 181 -3.47 -0.66 10.35
CA ILE A 181 -4.26 -0.24 9.16
C ILE A 181 -4.10 1.23 8.67
N TYR A 182 -3.15 2.02 9.18
CA TYR A 182 -2.90 3.37 8.64
C TYR A 182 -1.94 3.31 7.44
N GLY A 183 -0.89 2.49 7.53
CA GLY A 183 0.03 2.16 6.43
C GLY A 183 1.50 2.19 6.85
N GLY A 184 2.34 1.43 6.14
CA GLY A 184 3.80 1.59 6.14
C GLY A 184 4.58 0.87 7.24
N ASN A 185 4.00 0.64 8.43
CA ASN A 185 4.62 -0.18 9.48
C ASN A 185 4.30 -1.68 9.31
N ALA A 186 4.89 -2.51 10.18
CA ALA A 186 4.69 -3.96 10.16
C ALA A 186 3.26 -4.35 10.52
N ALA A 187 2.64 -3.71 11.51
CA ALA A 187 1.27 -4.01 11.92
C ALA A 187 0.26 -3.74 10.77
N SER A 188 0.35 -2.61 10.08
CA SER A 188 -0.46 -2.34 8.87
C SER A 188 -0.14 -3.31 7.74
N THR A 189 1.14 -3.67 7.55
CA THR A 189 1.52 -4.62 6.50
C THR A 189 0.90 -5.99 6.76
N LEU A 190 0.96 -6.49 8.00
CA LEU A 190 0.36 -7.75 8.42
C LEU A 190 -1.17 -7.72 8.36
N ALA A 191 -1.79 -6.56 8.56
CA ALA A 191 -3.23 -6.40 8.37
C ALA A 191 -3.67 -6.54 6.90
N GLY A 192 -2.77 -6.32 5.93
CA GLY A 192 -3.06 -6.38 4.49
C GLY A 192 -2.45 -5.23 3.66
N GLU A 193 -1.89 -4.20 4.30
CA GLU A 193 -1.47 -2.96 3.62
C GLU A 193 -0.05 -3.01 3.05
N PHE A 194 0.37 -4.19 2.57
CA PHE A 194 1.73 -4.40 2.07
C PHE A 194 2.06 -3.55 0.83
N ALA A 195 1.06 -3.26 -0.01
CA ALA A 195 1.21 -2.36 -1.16
C ALA A 195 1.61 -0.94 -0.74
N PHE A 196 1.12 -0.45 0.40
CA PHE A 196 1.53 0.83 0.97
C PHE A 196 3.00 0.81 1.34
N SER A 197 3.46 -0.22 2.05
CA SER A 197 4.85 -0.38 2.49
C SER A 197 5.83 -0.44 1.30
N LEU A 198 5.48 -1.20 0.27
CA LEU A 198 6.21 -1.25 -1.00
C LEU A 198 6.35 0.14 -1.63
N SER A 199 5.23 0.85 -1.78
CA SER A 199 5.21 2.17 -2.40
C SER A 199 5.97 3.22 -1.57
N LEU A 200 5.86 3.18 -0.24
CA LEU A 200 6.58 4.07 0.68
C LEU A 200 8.10 3.92 0.54
N SER A 201 8.60 2.69 0.44
CA SER A 201 10.02 2.41 0.23
C SER A 201 10.52 3.04 -1.08
N VAL A 202 9.78 2.86 -2.18
CA VAL A 202 10.11 3.48 -3.47
C VAL A 202 10.00 5.01 -3.41
N ALA A 203 9.03 5.55 -2.68
CA ALA A 203 8.82 6.99 -2.53
C ALA A 203 10.01 7.70 -1.88
N LEU A 204 10.68 7.09 -0.89
CA LEU A 204 11.89 7.68 -0.29
C LEU A 204 13.04 7.78 -1.30
N VAL A 205 13.25 6.73 -2.10
CA VAL A 205 14.27 6.74 -3.16
C VAL A 205 13.92 7.81 -4.20
N TYR A 206 12.66 7.87 -4.64
CA TYR A 206 12.16 8.90 -5.56
C TYR A 206 12.44 10.32 -5.03
N LEU A 207 12.10 10.61 -3.77
CA LEU A 207 12.32 11.92 -3.15
C LEU A 207 13.81 12.28 -3.05
N GLY A 208 14.66 11.30 -2.78
CA GLY A 208 16.11 11.46 -2.89
C GLY A 208 16.54 11.83 -4.31
N VAL A 209 16.04 11.14 -5.33
CA VAL A 209 16.35 11.42 -6.73
C VAL A 209 15.85 12.81 -7.15
N VAL A 210 14.68 13.24 -6.67
CA VAL A 210 14.17 14.61 -6.87
C VAL A 210 15.09 15.63 -6.24
N ALA A 211 15.48 15.45 -4.98
CA ALA A 211 16.39 16.36 -4.29
C ALA A 211 17.72 16.50 -5.07
N ARG A 212 18.26 15.37 -5.54
CA ARG A 212 19.50 15.35 -6.34
C ARG A 212 19.32 15.95 -7.73
N GLY A 213 18.20 15.67 -8.38
CA GLY A 213 17.85 16.20 -9.70
C GLY A 213 17.68 17.71 -9.68
N LEU A 214 17.04 18.25 -8.65
CA LEU A 214 16.90 19.69 -8.42
C LEU A 214 18.22 20.40 -8.10
N GLU A 215 19.28 19.68 -7.72
CA GLU A 215 20.62 20.26 -7.56
C GLU A 215 21.45 20.22 -8.84
N THR A 216 21.32 19.13 -9.60
CA THR A 216 22.25 18.78 -10.69
C THR A 216 21.66 18.97 -12.09
N GLY A 217 20.34 19.11 -12.18
CA GLY A 217 19.58 19.04 -13.42
C GLY A 217 19.58 17.70 -14.13
N ARG A 218 20.05 16.63 -13.47
CA ARG A 218 20.11 15.25 -13.99
C ARG A 218 18.92 14.41 -13.51
N HIS A 219 18.92 13.12 -13.86
CA HIS A 219 18.03 12.07 -13.33
C HIS A 219 16.52 12.19 -13.63
N ARG A 220 16.10 13.03 -14.58
CA ARG A 220 14.67 13.21 -14.91
C ARG A 220 13.96 11.90 -15.29
N ALA A 221 14.56 11.07 -16.14
CA ALA A 221 13.98 9.79 -16.54
C ALA A 221 13.82 8.81 -15.36
N LEU A 222 14.85 8.71 -14.52
CA LEU A 222 14.81 7.89 -13.31
C LEU A 222 13.73 8.37 -12.35
N ALA A 223 13.66 9.69 -12.09
CA ALA A 223 12.64 10.27 -11.22
C ALA A 223 11.23 10.00 -11.75
N ALA A 224 10.99 10.19 -13.05
CA ALA A 224 9.68 9.94 -13.66
C ALA A 224 9.30 8.45 -13.60
N SER A 225 10.26 7.54 -13.79
CA SER A 225 10.03 6.09 -13.69
C SER A 225 9.71 5.66 -12.26
N LEU A 226 10.46 6.18 -11.28
CA LEU A 226 10.18 5.92 -9.86
C LEU A 226 8.83 6.51 -9.44
N TYR A 227 8.48 7.71 -9.90
CA TYR A 227 7.18 8.31 -9.61
C TYR A 227 6.01 7.48 -10.17
N ALA A 228 6.14 7.01 -11.42
CA ALA A 228 5.18 6.08 -12.01
C ALA A 228 5.02 4.81 -11.17
N LEU A 229 6.14 4.25 -10.69
CA LEU A 229 6.15 3.08 -9.83
C LEU A 229 5.47 3.33 -8.49
N VAL A 230 5.71 4.48 -7.85
CA VAL A 230 5.02 4.87 -6.60
C VAL A 230 3.50 4.91 -6.81
N ILE A 231 3.02 5.57 -7.89
CA ILE A 231 1.59 5.65 -8.21
C ILE A 231 1.00 4.25 -8.43
N LEU A 232 1.66 3.44 -9.24
CA LEU A 232 1.17 2.11 -9.61
C LEU A 232 1.25 1.09 -8.48
N LEU A 233 2.09 1.31 -7.46
CA LEU A 233 2.12 0.51 -6.24
C LEU A 233 1.04 0.95 -5.26
N HIS A 234 0.89 2.25 -5.00
CA HIS A 234 -0.12 2.76 -4.07
C HIS A 234 -0.38 4.27 -4.19
N LEU A 235 -1.65 4.67 -4.26
CA LEU A 235 -2.05 6.08 -4.44
C LEU A 235 -1.69 6.98 -3.23
N ILE A 236 -1.88 6.50 -2.01
CA ILE A 236 -1.63 7.31 -0.79
C ILE A 236 -0.15 7.71 -0.64
N PRO A 237 0.85 6.81 -0.70
CA PRO A 237 2.27 7.22 -0.78
C PRO A 237 2.63 8.04 -2.02
N ALA A 238 1.86 7.97 -3.11
CA ALA A 238 2.03 8.86 -4.25
C ALA A 238 1.64 10.32 -3.91
N LEU A 239 0.62 10.54 -3.06
CA LEU A 239 0.31 11.85 -2.52
C LEU A 239 1.48 12.39 -1.67
N PHE A 240 2.06 11.54 -0.82
CA PHE A 240 3.26 11.89 -0.03
C PHE A 240 4.46 12.24 -0.93
N ALA A 241 4.72 11.45 -1.97
CA ALA A 241 5.78 11.72 -2.94
C ALA A 241 5.54 13.02 -3.71
N THR A 242 4.29 13.31 -4.08
CA THR A 242 3.89 14.57 -4.74
C THR A 242 4.12 15.76 -3.82
N LEU A 243 3.62 15.68 -2.60
CA LEU A 243 3.82 16.70 -1.57
C LEU A 243 5.30 16.94 -1.31
N GLY A 244 6.10 15.88 -1.17
CA GLY A 244 7.55 16.01 -0.98
C GLY A 244 8.25 16.66 -2.18
N THR A 245 7.81 16.37 -3.40
CA THR A 245 8.31 17.03 -4.62
C THR A 245 7.99 18.53 -4.60
N MET A 246 6.77 18.89 -4.21
CA MET A 246 6.36 20.29 -4.06
C MET A 246 7.18 21.00 -2.99
N VAL A 247 7.33 20.40 -1.79
CA VAL A 247 8.14 20.93 -0.69
C VAL A 247 9.59 21.16 -1.13
N LEU A 248 10.20 20.21 -1.85
CA LEU A 248 11.57 20.37 -2.37
C LEU A 248 11.67 21.51 -3.39
N GLY A 249 10.68 21.64 -4.27
CA GLY A 249 10.57 22.77 -5.20
C GLY A 249 10.43 24.11 -4.47
N LEU A 250 9.57 24.16 -3.44
CA LEU A 250 9.31 25.32 -2.58
C LEU A 250 10.56 25.73 -1.80
N LEU A 251 11.21 24.82 -1.10
CA LEU A 251 12.47 25.07 -0.38
C LEU A 251 13.58 25.58 -1.30
N ARG A 252 13.56 25.15 -2.56
CA ARG A 252 14.48 25.66 -3.58
C ARG A 252 14.08 27.06 -4.03
N ALA A 253 12.80 27.29 -4.31
CA ALA A 253 12.29 28.58 -4.76
C ALA A 253 12.45 29.68 -3.69
N THR A 254 12.18 29.37 -2.42
CA THR A 254 12.42 30.28 -1.28
C THR A 254 13.89 30.70 -1.20
N ALA A 255 14.80 29.74 -1.35
CA ALA A 255 16.24 30.00 -1.30
C ALA A 255 16.74 30.84 -2.50
N ASP A 256 16.06 30.75 -3.65
CA ASP A 256 16.41 31.50 -4.85
C ASP A 256 15.71 32.89 -4.94
N ALA A 257 14.67 33.14 -4.14
CA ALA A 257 13.85 34.35 -4.18
C ALA A 257 14.60 35.61 -3.72
N ARG A 258 14.83 36.57 -4.64
CA ARG A 258 15.45 37.87 -4.32
C ARG A 258 14.39 38.98 -4.29
N GLY A 259 14.20 39.58 -3.11
CA GLY A 259 13.32 40.74 -2.91
C GLY A 259 11.86 40.41 -2.58
N PRO A 260 11.05 41.45 -2.24
CA PRO A 260 9.70 41.28 -1.74
C PRO A 260 8.72 40.73 -2.80
N ALA A 261 8.86 41.13 -4.06
CA ALA A 261 7.98 40.66 -5.15
C ALA A 261 8.02 39.13 -5.32
N ALA A 262 9.21 38.52 -5.28
CA ALA A 262 9.36 37.07 -5.36
C ALA A 262 8.69 36.36 -4.16
N ARG A 263 8.78 36.92 -2.96
CA ARG A 263 8.10 36.37 -1.77
C ARG A 263 6.58 36.47 -1.86
N VAL A 264 6.06 37.57 -2.41
CA VAL A 264 4.62 37.74 -2.66
C VAL A 264 4.12 36.69 -3.66
N VAL A 265 4.83 36.48 -4.77
CA VAL A 265 4.47 35.46 -5.76
C VAL A 265 4.46 34.06 -5.12
N LEU A 266 5.47 33.74 -4.31
CA LEU A 266 5.53 32.45 -3.65
C LEU A 266 4.42 32.27 -2.62
N GLY A 267 4.13 33.31 -1.84
CA GLY A 267 2.99 33.33 -0.91
C GLY A 267 1.65 33.15 -1.62
N ALA A 268 1.46 33.81 -2.77
CA ALA A 268 0.28 33.63 -3.61
C ALA A 268 0.18 32.20 -4.17
N PHE A 269 1.29 31.61 -4.64
CA PHE A 269 1.33 30.22 -5.07
C PHE A 269 0.90 29.27 -3.94
N VAL A 270 1.51 29.38 -2.76
CA VAL A 270 1.18 28.54 -1.60
C VAL A 270 -0.27 28.74 -1.18
N GLY A 271 -0.74 29.98 -1.09
CA GLY A 271 -2.11 30.31 -0.71
C GLY A 271 -3.14 29.76 -1.70
N LEU A 272 -2.92 29.95 -3.01
CA LEU A 272 -3.84 29.47 -4.05
C LEU A 272 -3.85 27.95 -4.17
N VAL A 273 -2.69 27.29 -4.09
CA VAL A 273 -2.63 25.82 -4.11
C VAL A 273 -3.23 25.24 -2.84
N GLY A 274 -2.92 25.79 -1.66
CA GLY A 274 -3.52 25.36 -0.40
C GLY A 274 -5.04 25.54 -0.38
N LEU A 275 -5.53 26.69 -0.83
CA LEU A 275 -6.97 26.95 -0.98
C LEU A 275 -7.59 26.05 -2.04
N GLY A 276 -6.91 25.79 -3.15
CA GLY A 276 -7.35 24.88 -4.20
C GLY A 276 -7.47 23.43 -3.72
N LEU A 277 -6.49 22.94 -2.96
CA LEU A 277 -6.56 21.63 -2.33
C LEU A 277 -7.73 21.56 -1.34
N TRP A 278 -7.86 22.56 -0.46
CA TRP A 278 -8.98 22.61 0.49
C TRP A 278 -10.33 22.64 -0.22
N THR A 279 -10.53 23.59 -1.14
CA THR A 279 -11.81 23.73 -1.87
C THR A 279 -12.11 22.52 -2.74
N GLY A 280 -11.09 21.90 -3.34
CA GLY A 280 -11.24 20.71 -4.17
C GLY A 280 -11.78 19.52 -3.39
N VAL A 281 -11.34 19.37 -2.14
CA VAL A 281 -11.76 18.27 -1.28
C VAL A 281 -13.03 18.62 -0.47
N ALA A 282 -13.15 19.86 0.03
CA ALA A 282 -14.21 20.28 0.95
C ALA A 282 -15.47 20.85 0.29
N ALA A 283 -15.41 21.31 -0.97
CA ALA A 283 -16.52 22.01 -1.59
C ALA A 283 -16.79 21.59 -3.05
N SER A 284 -15.82 21.79 -3.94
CA SER A 284 -15.98 21.58 -5.38
C SER A 284 -14.65 21.20 -6.02
N PRO A 285 -14.48 19.94 -6.47
CA PRO A 285 -13.28 19.51 -7.18
C PRO A 285 -12.92 20.40 -8.38
N PRO A 286 -13.86 20.80 -9.27
CA PRO A 286 -13.55 21.72 -10.36
C PRO A 286 -13.00 23.08 -9.90
N ALA A 287 -13.61 23.67 -8.86
CA ALA A 287 -13.15 24.94 -8.32
C ALA A 287 -11.76 24.82 -7.67
N GLY A 288 -11.52 23.72 -6.95
CA GLY A 288 -10.22 23.44 -6.35
C GLY A 288 -9.12 23.22 -7.37
N ILE A 289 -9.40 22.47 -8.44
CA ILE A 289 -8.48 22.28 -9.57
C ILE A 289 -8.17 23.63 -10.22
N ALA A 290 -9.18 24.48 -10.46
CA ALA A 290 -8.98 25.80 -11.06
C ALA A 290 -8.10 26.71 -10.18
N LEU A 291 -8.31 26.71 -8.86
CA LEU A 291 -7.50 27.49 -7.91
C LEU A 291 -6.06 26.97 -7.81
N ALA A 292 -5.87 25.65 -7.74
CA ALA A 292 -4.54 25.05 -7.77
C ALA A 292 -3.80 25.35 -9.08
N ALA A 293 -4.50 25.25 -10.22
CA ALA A 293 -3.97 25.61 -11.54
C ALA A 293 -3.61 27.10 -11.63
N ALA A 294 -4.43 27.99 -11.06
CA ALA A 294 -4.13 29.41 -10.97
C ALA A 294 -2.87 29.66 -10.13
N GLY A 295 -2.70 28.96 -9.00
CA GLY A 295 -1.47 28.98 -8.23
C GLY A 295 -0.26 28.58 -9.09
N VAL A 296 -0.32 27.44 -9.78
CA VAL A 296 0.75 26.99 -10.68
C VAL A 296 1.03 28.02 -11.77
N ALA A 297 0.00 28.64 -12.36
CA ALA A 297 0.15 29.69 -13.36
C ALA A 297 0.86 30.93 -12.79
N VAL A 298 0.54 31.33 -11.55
CA VAL A 298 1.24 32.41 -10.83
C VAL A 298 2.72 32.08 -10.64
N LEU A 299 3.05 30.84 -10.26
CA LEU A 299 4.44 30.40 -10.12
C LEU A 299 5.19 30.38 -11.46
N VAL A 300 4.53 29.93 -12.53
CA VAL A 300 5.08 29.93 -13.89
C VAL A 300 5.31 31.36 -14.37
N ALA A 301 4.33 32.25 -14.26
CA ALA A 301 4.48 33.67 -14.62
C ALA A 301 5.57 34.34 -13.77
N GLY A 302 5.62 34.05 -12.47
CA GLY A 302 6.67 34.49 -11.56
C GLY A 302 8.06 34.04 -12.00
N SER A 303 8.20 32.79 -12.44
CA SER A 303 9.46 32.30 -13.00
C SER A 303 9.84 32.99 -14.30
N VAL A 304 8.89 33.56 -15.04
CA VAL A 304 9.18 34.28 -16.27
C VAL A 304 9.58 35.72 -15.99
N TRP A 305 8.79 36.43 -15.20
CA TRP A 305 8.82 37.89 -15.09
C TRP A 305 9.40 38.42 -13.77
N VAL A 306 9.44 37.60 -12.71
CA VAL A 306 9.83 38.06 -11.36
C VAL A 306 11.16 37.44 -10.92
N GLU A 307 11.28 36.11 -10.92
CA GLU A 307 12.50 35.40 -10.53
C GLU A 307 12.86 34.29 -11.55
N PRO A 308 13.64 34.62 -12.60
CA PRO A 308 14.06 33.68 -13.64
C PRO A 308 14.80 32.44 -13.14
N ARG A 309 15.38 32.49 -11.94
CA ARG A 309 16.10 31.35 -11.32
C ARG A 309 15.19 30.17 -11.00
N TRP A 310 13.87 30.37 -10.93
CA TRP A 310 12.92 29.29 -10.70
C TRP A 310 12.66 28.43 -11.94
N ARG A 311 12.91 28.95 -13.16
CA ARG A 311 12.60 28.25 -14.42
C ARG A 311 13.23 26.87 -14.53
N PRO A 312 14.53 26.65 -14.23
CA PRO A 312 15.14 25.33 -14.33
C PRO A 312 14.49 24.30 -13.40
N SER A 313 14.05 24.72 -12.19
CA SER A 313 13.33 23.85 -11.26
C SER A 313 11.98 23.43 -11.84
N LEU A 314 11.22 24.37 -12.43
CA LEU A 314 9.93 24.07 -13.06
C LEU A 314 10.09 23.17 -14.28
N LEU A 315 11.09 23.43 -15.13
CA LEU A 315 11.43 22.61 -16.30
C LEU A 315 11.98 21.22 -15.92
N TRP A 316 12.36 21.03 -14.65
CA TRP A 316 12.72 19.72 -14.12
C TRP A 316 11.48 19.01 -13.55
N VAL A 317 10.75 19.63 -12.63
CA VAL A 317 9.66 19.01 -11.87
C VAL A 317 8.44 18.71 -12.74
N VAL A 318 7.98 19.68 -13.55
CA VAL A 318 6.72 19.54 -14.28
C VAL A 318 6.81 18.41 -15.31
N PRO A 319 7.84 18.33 -16.18
CA PRO A 319 7.93 17.21 -17.13
C PRO A 319 8.12 15.85 -16.45
N VAL A 320 8.84 15.79 -15.32
CA VAL A 320 9.04 14.55 -14.54
C VAL A 320 7.71 14.07 -13.97
N GLY A 321 6.96 14.95 -13.31
CA GLY A 321 5.64 14.65 -12.75
C GLY A 321 4.64 14.24 -13.83
N VAL A 322 4.56 14.99 -14.94
CA VAL A 322 3.65 14.70 -16.06
C VAL A 322 4.00 13.36 -16.72
N ALA A 323 5.28 13.12 -17.05
CA ALA A 323 5.68 11.87 -17.68
C ALA A 323 5.44 10.66 -16.76
N GLY A 324 5.79 10.78 -15.48
CA GLY A 324 5.58 9.70 -14.50
C GLY A 324 4.10 9.40 -14.25
N ALA A 325 3.26 10.44 -14.08
CA ALA A 325 1.81 10.26 -13.94
C ALA A 325 1.17 9.71 -15.21
N ALA A 326 1.63 10.12 -16.40
CA ALA A 326 1.10 9.60 -17.66
C ALA A 326 1.34 8.10 -17.83
N VAL A 327 2.45 7.55 -17.33
CA VAL A 327 2.73 6.09 -17.38
C VAL A 327 1.64 5.28 -16.68
N SER A 328 1.06 5.78 -15.58
CA SER A 328 -0.05 5.09 -14.91
C SER A 328 -1.38 5.24 -15.63
N GLY A 329 -1.45 5.93 -16.78
CA GLY A 329 -2.67 6.23 -17.52
C GLY A 329 -3.59 5.04 -17.81
N PHE A 330 -3.03 3.86 -18.12
CA PHE A 330 -3.81 2.63 -18.35
C PHE A 330 -4.67 2.22 -17.16
N TRP A 331 -4.32 2.66 -15.94
CA TRP A 331 -5.05 2.39 -14.71
C TRP A 331 -5.69 3.67 -14.16
N ALA A 332 -4.95 4.78 -14.08
CA ALA A 332 -5.39 6.02 -13.47
C ALA A 332 -6.55 6.69 -14.22
N LEU A 333 -6.58 6.65 -15.56
CA LEU A 333 -7.68 7.22 -16.32
C LEU A 333 -8.98 6.40 -16.14
N PRO A 334 -8.96 5.06 -16.30
CA PRO A 334 -10.07 4.20 -15.89
C PRO A 334 -10.55 4.42 -14.45
N PHE A 335 -9.63 4.51 -13.49
CA PHE A 335 -9.94 4.75 -12.08
C PHE A 335 -10.74 6.05 -11.90
N VAL A 336 -10.18 7.17 -12.38
CA VAL A 336 -10.80 8.50 -12.21
C VAL A 336 -12.09 8.62 -13.00
N GLY A 337 -12.11 8.17 -14.25
CA GLY A 337 -13.29 8.28 -15.12
C GLY A 337 -14.45 7.38 -14.69
N ARG A 338 -14.21 6.40 -13.83
CA ARG A 338 -15.23 5.48 -13.30
C ARG A 338 -15.44 5.60 -11.80
N HIS A 339 -14.87 6.61 -11.16
CA HIS A 339 -15.03 6.87 -9.73
C HIS A 339 -16.50 6.96 -9.30
N ALA A 340 -17.41 7.33 -10.20
CA ALA A 340 -18.85 7.32 -9.95
C ALA A 340 -19.42 5.94 -9.57
N TYR A 341 -18.71 4.84 -9.84
CA TYR A 341 -19.14 3.47 -9.52
C TYR A 341 -18.41 2.89 -8.29
N PHE A 342 -17.57 3.69 -7.63
CA PHE A 342 -16.83 3.32 -6.43
C PHE A 342 -17.79 3.24 -5.23
N ASN A 343 -17.72 2.15 -4.45
CA ASN A 343 -18.50 2.02 -3.22
C ASN A 343 -17.79 2.72 -2.05
N ASP A 344 -18.56 3.41 -1.22
CA ASP A 344 -18.07 4.11 -0.04
C ASP A 344 -18.44 3.34 1.23
N MET A 345 -17.43 2.98 2.03
CA MET A 345 -17.63 2.27 3.29
C MET A 345 -18.13 3.18 4.42
N GLY A 346 -18.11 4.51 4.23
CA GLY A 346 -18.59 5.49 5.19
C GLY A 346 -17.59 5.83 6.30
N TRP A 347 -16.28 5.75 6.04
CA TRP A 347 -15.26 6.09 7.04
C TRP A 347 -15.31 7.57 7.42
N GLU A 348 -15.43 7.85 8.72
CA GLU A 348 -15.38 9.22 9.25
C GLU A 348 -13.98 9.64 9.67
N ARG A 349 -13.75 10.94 9.68
CA ARG A 349 -12.51 11.55 10.13
C ARG A 349 -12.28 11.35 11.63
N ILE A 350 -11.07 10.94 11.99
CA ILE A 350 -10.60 10.94 13.40
C ILE A 350 -10.42 12.38 13.88
N GLN A 351 -11.03 12.70 15.03
CA GLN A 351 -10.92 14.03 15.66
C GLN A 351 -10.04 14.06 16.93
N LEU A 352 -9.52 12.90 17.36
CA LEU A 352 -8.60 12.76 18.50
C LEU A 352 -7.18 13.22 18.14
N TYR A 353 -7.03 14.52 17.85
CA TYR A 353 -5.80 15.06 17.27
C TYR A 353 -4.60 15.00 18.21
N ALA A 354 -4.79 15.35 19.48
CA ALA A 354 -3.69 15.37 20.46
C ALA A 354 -3.13 13.96 20.71
N GLU A 355 -4.02 12.97 20.83
CA GLU A 355 -3.65 11.57 21.07
C GLU A 355 -2.86 10.97 19.90
N ASN A 356 -3.18 11.35 18.66
CA ASN A 356 -2.48 10.86 17.49
C ASN A 356 -1.20 11.65 17.17
N LEU A 357 -1.18 12.98 17.37
CA LEU A 357 -0.01 13.80 17.03
C LEU A 357 1.04 13.86 18.14
N ALA A 358 0.64 13.77 19.40
CA ALA A 358 1.54 13.82 20.55
C ALA A 358 1.05 12.87 21.66
N PRO A 359 1.06 11.56 21.41
CA PRO A 359 0.64 10.56 22.39
C PRO A 359 1.46 10.72 23.68
N GLY A 360 0.76 10.78 24.81
CA GLY A 360 1.36 10.93 26.14
C GLY A 360 1.09 9.72 27.03
N GLY A 361 1.97 9.46 27.98
CA GLY A 361 1.79 8.42 29.00
C GLY A 361 3.11 7.77 29.44
N PRO A 362 3.16 7.16 30.63
CA PRO A 362 4.38 6.52 31.14
C PRO A 362 4.88 5.36 30.25
N SER A 363 3.99 4.70 29.49
CA SER A 363 4.33 3.64 28.54
C SER A 363 4.92 4.15 27.20
N GLU A 364 4.90 5.46 26.95
CA GLU A 364 5.34 6.09 25.70
C GLU A 364 6.80 6.60 25.76
N ALA A 365 7.61 6.08 26.69
CA ALA A 365 9.00 6.52 26.92
C ALA A 365 9.86 6.57 25.64
N VAL A 366 9.71 5.59 24.75
CA VAL A 366 10.41 5.55 23.45
C VAL A 366 10.01 6.75 22.59
N TRP A 367 8.74 7.13 22.60
CA TRP A 367 8.24 8.25 21.82
C TRP A 367 8.72 9.60 22.36
N TYR A 368 8.89 9.75 23.68
CA TYR A 368 9.52 10.95 24.24
C TYR A 368 10.99 11.10 23.83
N VAL A 369 11.75 10.00 23.79
CA VAL A 369 13.14 10.02 23.33
C VAL A 369 13.22 10.37 21.84
N VAL A 370 12.40 9.71 21.00
CA VAL A 370 12.33 10.00 19.56
C VAL A 370 11.86 11.43 19.31
N GLY A 371 10.82 11.88 20.01
CA GLY A 371 10.30 13.23 19.92
C GLY A 371 11.34 14.28 20.33
N GLY A 372 12.04 14.07 21.44
CA GLY A 372 13.13 14.95 21.89
C GLY A 372 14.28 15.03 20.87
N LEU A 373 14.70 13.90 20.31
CA LEU A 373 15.71 13.87 19.24
C LEU A 373 15.20 14.50 17.94
N ALA A 374 13.91 14.35 17.61
CA ALA A 374 13.30 14.98 16.44
C ALA A 374 13.26 16.50 16.58
N VAL A 375 12.93 17.02 17.77
CA VAL A 375 13.01 18.45 18.09
C VAL A 375 14.45 18.94 17.99
N ALA A 376 15.42 18.21 18.57
CA ALA A 376 16.83 18.53 18.43
C ALA A 376 17.26 18.55 16.95
N GLY A 377 16.84 17.56 16.16
CA GLY A 377 17.07 17.48 14.73
C GLY A 377 16.48 18.68 13.97
N ALA A 378 15.27 19.09 14.30
CA ALA A 378 14.61 20.26 13.71
C ALA A 378 15.36 21.56 14.04
N VAL A 379 15.69 21.79 15.32
CA VAL A 379 16.41 22.97 15.80
C VAL A 379 17.81 23.05 15.20
N LEU A 380 18.59 21.97 15.29
CA LEU A 380 19.94 21.92 14.71
C LEU A 380 19.91 22.08 13.20
N SER A 381 18.88 21.58 12.53
CA SER A 381 18.72 21.78 11.08
C SER A 381 18.41 23.21 10.70
N LEU A 382 17.66 23.94 11.54
CA LEU A 382 17.43 25.37 11.35
C LEU A 382 18.73 26.16 11.54
N VAL A 383 19.46 25.88 12.62
CA VAL A 383 20.75 26.54 12.95
C VAL A 383 21.80 26.27 11.87
N GLU A 384 21.98 25.02 11.46
CA GLU A 384 22.98 24.62 10.46
C GLU A 384 22.51 24.82 9.01
N ARG A 385 21.29 25.33 8.80
CA ARG A 385 20.64 25.46 7.49
C ARG A 385 20.65 24.14 6.70
N ASN A 386 20.40 23.04 7.41
CA ASN A 386 20.37 21.70 6.85
C ASN A 386 19.13 21.48 6.01
N ARG A 387 19.32 21.29 4.70
CA ARG A 387 18.22 21.11 3.73
C ARG A 387 17.43 19.81 3.93
N PHE A 388 18.09 18.74 4.37
CA PHE A 388 17.44 17.47 4.64
C PHE A 388 16.50 17.60 5.85
N GLY A 389 16.96 18.25 6.92
CA GLY A 389 16.11 18.53 8.08
C GLY A 389 14.98 19.51 7.79
N ALA A 390 15.24 20.59 7.05
CA ALA A 390 14.18 21.51 6.63
C ALA A 390 13.09 20.81 5.79
N PHE A 391 13.49 19.88 4.93
CA PHE A 391 12.57 19.03 4.18
C PHE A 391 11.74 18.15 5.12
N LEU A 392 12.36 17.41 6.04
CA LEU A 392 11.64 16.51 6.96
C LEU A 392 10.70 17.26 7.91
N VAL A 393 11.10 18.44 8.44
CA VAL A 393 10.22 19.31 9.24
C VAL A 393 9.00 19.73 8.43
N SER A 394 9.21 20.16 7.17
CA SER A 394 8.11 20.56 6.29
C SER A 394 7.16 19.40 6.01
N MET A 395 7.69 18.19 5.80
CA MET A 395 6.87 16.99 5.58
C MET A 395 6.09 16.60 6.83
N ALA A 396 6.70 16.67 8.02
CA ALA A 396 6.02 16.41 9.28
C ALA A 396 4.85 17.40 9.49
N LEU A 397 5.10 18.70 9.35
CA LEU A 397 4.07 19.73 9.50
C LEU A 397 2.96 19.60 8.46
N ALA A 398 3.30 19.34 7.21
CA ALA A 398 2.31 19.18 6.14
C ALA A 398 1.45 17.92 6.34
N SER A 399 2.05 16.81 6.82
CA SER A 399 1.31 15.57 7.09
C SER A 399 0.41 15.70 8.33
N ALA A 400 0.89 16.35 9.39
CA ALA A 400 0.08 16.68 10.56
C ALA A 400 -1.09 17.62 10.19
N GLY A 401 -0.81 18.63 9.37
CA GLY A 401 -1.84 19.52 8.85
C GLY A 401 -2.87 18.80 8.00
N ALA A 402 -2.42 17.91 7.11
CA ALA A 402 -3.33 17.06 6.33
C ALA A 402 -4.21 16.21 7.26
N PHE A 403 -3.66 15.59 8.29
CA PHE A 403 -4.46 14.82 9.26
C PHE A 403 -5.54 15.66 9.98
N VAL A 404 -5.21 16.88 10.42
CA VAL A 404 -6.12 17.76 11.17
C VAL A 404 -7.19 18.39 10.28
N TRP A 405 -6.79 18.81 9.07
CA TRP A 405 -7.63 19.61 8.18
C TRP A 405 -8.20 18.82 7.00
N TRP A 406 -7.93 17.53 6.86
CA TRP A 406 -8.63 16.76 5.83
C TRP A 406 -10.14 16.81 6.11
N PRO A 407 -10.99 17.09 5.10
CA PRO A 407 -12.43 17.07 5.27
C PRO A 407 -12.98 15.64 5.22
N ASP A 408 -14.24 15.47 5.65
CA ASP A 408 -14.94 14.18 5.59
C ASP A 408 -15.16 13.79 4.12
N THR A 409 -14.37 12.81 3.68
CA THR A 409 -14.41 12.24 2.33
C THR A 409 -14.13 10.74 2.40
N GLN A 410 -14.28 10.05 1.27
CA GLN A 410 -13.89 8.65 1.10
C GLN A 410 -12.44 8.35 1.54
N MET A 411 -11.54 9.35 1.53
CA MET A 411 -10.19 9.20 2.03
C MET A 411 -10.13 9.50 3.53
N TRP A 412 -9.85 8.47 4.32
CA TRP A 412 -9.69 8.56 5.76
C TRP A 412 -8.45 9.37 6.17
N ASN A 413 -8.60 10.36 7.06
CA ASN A 413 -7.50 11.27 7.43
C ASN A 413 -6.33 10.57 8.15
N ALA A 414 -6.57 9.48 8.86
CA ALA A 414 -5.52 8.72 9.56
C ALA A 414 -4.41 8.23 8.62
N ARG A 415 -4.71 8.12 7.31
CA ARG A 415 -3.76 7.76 6.25
C ARG A 415 -2.59 8.72 6.09
N PHE A 416 -2.64 9.93 6.67
CA PHE A 416 -1.52 10.87 6.69
C PHE A 416 -0.57 10.68 7.89
N LEU A 417 -1.00 9.99 8.94
CA LEU A 417 -0.20 9.79 10.16
C LEU A 417 1.09 8.98 9.92
N PRO A 418 1.14 7.92 9.09
CA PRO A 418 2.39 7.22 8.81
C PRO A 418 3.48 8.13 8.26
N PHE A 419 3.13 9.13 7.44
CA PHE A 419 4.09 10.09 6.89
C PHE A 419 4.58 11.07 7.94
N TYR A 420 3.69 11.49 8.85
CA TYR A 420 4.06 12.29 10.02
C TYR A 420 5.06 11.54 10.91
N TYR A 421 4.72 10.31 11.31
CA TYR A 421 5.57 9.49 12.17
C TYR A 421 6.91 9.18 11.51
N LEU A 422 6.93 8.74 10.25
CA LEU A 422 8.18 8.48 9.52
C LEU A 422 9.07 9.73 9.49
N SER A 423 8.48 10.90 9.26
CA SER A 423 9.23 12.16 9.25
C SER A 423 9.85 12.47 10.62
N LEU A 424 9.13 12.20 11.72
CA LEU A 424 9.65 12.36 13.08
C LEU A 424 10.78 11.36 13.39
N TYR A 425 10.62 10.08 13.04
CA TYR A 425 11.68 9.09 13.25
C TYR A 425 12.95 9.46 12.46
N LEU A 426 12.82 9.88 11.19
CA LEU A 426 13.94 10.36 10.39
C LEU A 426 14.57 11.65 10.94
N LEU A 427 13.76 12.57 11.50
CA LEU A 427 14.27 13.75 12.21
C LEU A 427 15.02 13.37 13.47
N GLY A 428 14.57 12.37 14.22
CA GLY A 428 15.27 11.83 15.38
C GLY A 428 16.63 11.25 15.00
N GLY A 429 16.67 10.44 13.93
CA GLY A 429 17.92 9.92 13.35
C GLY A 429 18.86 11.03 12.88
N LEU A 430 18.32 12.09 12.27
CA LEU A 430 19.09 13.28 11.89
C LEU A 430 19.62 14.03 13.12
N GLY A 431 18.80 14.24 14.15
CA GLY A 431 19.20 14.90 15.40
C GLY A 431 20.36 14.17 16.07
N ALA A 432 20.26 12.86 16.21
CA ALA A 432 21.36 12.03 16.71
C ALA A 432 22.61 12.16 15.82
N ALA A 433 22.45 12.13 14.49
CA ALA A 433 23.58 12.28 13.57
C ALA A 433 24.29 13.65 13.70
N LEU A 434 23.53 14.74 13.84
CA LEU A 434 24.08 16.08 14.02
C LEU A 434 24.83 16.22 15.34
N LEU A 435 24.38 15.54 16.41
CA LEU A 435 25.10 15.46 17.67
C LEU A 435 26.40 14.64 17.54
N VAL A 436 26.34 13.47 16.90
CA VAL A 436 27.54 12.62 16.67
C VAL A 436 28.60 13.37 15.85
N ARG A 437 28.19 14.22 14.90
CA ARG A 437 29.09 15.04 14.08
C ARG A 437 29.87 16.07 14.89
N ARG A 438 29.50 16.35 16.14
CA ARG A 438 30.26 17.25 17.03
C ARG A 438 31.54 16.60 17.57
N VAL A 439 31.69 15.28 17.42
CA VAL A 439 32.91 14.55 17.81
C VAL A 439 33.92 14.56 16.65
N SER A 440 35.18 14.86 16.96
CA SER A 440 36.28 14.84 15.99
C SER A 440 36.81 13.42 15.74
N GLY A 441 37.34 13.17 14.54
CA GLY A 441 37.89 11.88 14.13
C GLY A 441 36.85 10.89 13.58
N VAL A 442 37.19 10.21 12.48
CA VAL A 442 36.26 9.27 11.82
C VAL A 442 35.96 8.04 12.69
N TRP A 443 36.95 7.55 13.42
CA TRP A 443 36.82 6.35 14.26
C TRP A 443 35.90 6.59 15.44
N ALA A 444 36.08 7.71 16.15
CA ALA A 444 35.23 8.10 17.26
C ALA A 444 33.77 8.35 16.79
N ARG A 445 33.59 9.04 15.66
CA ARG A 445 32.25 9.20 15.05
C ARG A 445 31.62 7.87 14.66
N SER A 446 32.41 6.93 14.12
CA SER A 446 31.93 5.60 13.71
C SER A 446 31.55 4.75 14.91
N ALA A 447 32.35 4.78 15.98
CA ALA A 447 32.06 4.10 17.24
C ALA A 447 30.80 4.68 17.90
N LEU A 448 30.65 6.01 17.94
CA LEU A 448 29.46 6.63 18.53
C LEU A 448 28.22 6.40 17.67
N ALA A 449 28.31 6.47 16.33
CA ALA A 449 27.20 6.11 15.45
C ALA A 449 26.78 4.65 15.62
N THR A 450 27.75 3.75 15.80
CA THR A 450 27.51 2.34 16.12
C THR A 450 26.82 2.19 17.47
N ALA A 451 27.27 2.90 18.50
CA ALA A 451 26.63 2.88 19.82
C ALA A 451 25.17 3.37 19.76
N VAL A 452 24.90 4.46 19.03
CA VAL A 452 23.53 4.93 18.78
C VAL A 452 22.72 3.86 18.04
N ALA A 453 23.28 3.22 17.02
CA ALA A 453 22.59 2.17 16.28
C ALA A 453 22.26 0.94 17.14
N VAL A 454 23.18 0.51 18.02
CA VAL A 454 22.93 -0.51 19.04
C VAL A 454 21.78 -0.11 19.94
N VAL A 455 21.77 1.13 20.46
CA VAL A 455 20.71 1.63 21.33
C VAL A 455 19.36 1.62 20.62
N VAL A 456 19.29 2.10 19.37
CA VAL A 456 18.03 2.10 18.61
C VAL A 456 17.54 0.67 18.36
N LEU A 457 18.43 -0.24 17.96
CA LEU A 457 18.09 -1.65 17.77
C LEU A 457 17.58 -2.26 19.08
N PHE A 458 18.29 -2.03 20.18
CA PHE A 458 17.93 -2.52 21.51
C PHE A 458 16.55 -2.00 21.94
N VAL A 459 16.33 -0.69 21.87
CA VAL A 459 15.04 -0.06 22.22
C VAL A 459 13.90 -0.58 21.35
N THR A 460 14.16 -0.87 20.07
CA THR A 460 13.17 -1.47 19.17
C THR A 460 12.89 -2.94 19.53
N ALA A 461 13.92 -3.69 19.91
CA ALA A 461 13.83 -5.11 20.26
C ALA A 461 13.19 -5.38 21.63
N LEU A 462 13.27 -4.42 22.57
CA LEU A 462 12.72 -4.55 23.92
C LEU A 462 11.20 -4.86 23.93
N PRO A 463 10.32 -4.03 23.34
CA PRO A 463 8.88 -4.31 23.33
C PRO A 463 8.50 -5.54 22.49
N LEU A 464 9.40 -6.02 21.62
CA LEU A 464 9.21 -7.25 20.85
C LEU A 464 9.57 -8.53 21.63
N GLY A 465 10.03 -8.42 22.88
CA GLY A 465 10.41 -9.58 23.70
C GLY A 465 11.66 -10.32 23.20
N SER A 466 12.41 -9.73 22.26
CA SER A 466 13.55 -10.36 21.59
C SER A 466 14.88 -10.29 22.38
N VAL A 467 14.85 -9.74 23.60
CA VAL A 467 16.03 -9.49 24.43
C VAL A 467 15.98 -10.34 25.70
N PRO A 468 17.07 -11.04 26.09
CA PRO A 468 17.13 -11.77 27.36
C PRO A 468 16.79 -10.88 28.56
N GLY A 469 15.84 -11.30 29.39
CA GLY A 469 15.37 -10.53 30.55
C GLY A 469 14.15 -9.65 30.31
N ALA A 470 13.66 -9.54 29.07
CA ALA A 470 12.33 -9.02 28.76
C ALA A 470 11.27 -10.11 29.02
N GLY A 471 10.92 -10.33 30.29
CA GLY A 471 9.91 -11.31 30.67
C GLY A 471 8.50 -10.70 30.75
N ARG A 472 7.48 -11.49 30.44
CA ARG A 472 6.10 -11.27 30.94
C ARG A 472 6.16 -11.39 32.47
N LEU A 473 5.92 -10.30 33.20
CA LEU A 473 5.66 -10.40 34.63
C LEU A 473 4.20 -10.83 34.86
N VAL A 474 3.98 -11.53 35.97
CA VAL A 474 2.72 -12.17 36.39
C VAL A 474 1.57 -11.16 36.59
N ASP A 475 1.87 -9.86 36.63
CA ASP A 475 0.90 -8.77 36.85
C ASP A 475 0.43 -8.07 35.55
N GLY A 476 0.70 -8.63 34.37
CA GLY A 476 0.26 -8.09 33.07
C GLY A 476 1.06 -6.90 32.52
N GLU A 477 1.93 -6.27 33.32
CA GLU A 477 2.87 -5.25 32.86
C GLU A 477 4.16 -5.88 32.29
N HIS A 478 4.52 -5.55 31.04
CA HIS A 478 5.85 -5.87 30.53
C HIS A 478 6.86 -4.88 31.08
N ARG A 479 7.90 -5.38 31.76
CA ARG A 479 9.01 -4.56 32.25
C ARG A 479 10.30 -5.06 31.62
N ALA A 480 10.99 -4.17 30.92
CA ALA A 480 12.36 -4.39 30.49
C ALA A 480 13.28 -3.50 31.33
N LEU A 481 14.27 -4.10 31.98
CA LEU A 481 15.24 -3.37 32.82
C LEU A 481 14.60 -2.48 33.90
N GLY A 482 13.42 -2.87 34.42
CA GLY A 482 12.69 -2.11 35.44
C GLY A 482 11.82 -0.95 34.92
N ILE A 483 11.76 -0.73 33.61
CA ILE A 483 10.90 0.28 32.95
C ILE A 483 9.65 -0.41 32.40
N GLY A 484 8.47 0.05 32.81
CA GLY A 484 7.20 -0.41 32.26
C GLY A 484 7.05 -0.03 30.79
N MET A 485 6.70 -0.97 29.94
CA MET A 485 6.53 -0.77 28.50
C MET A 485 5.36 -1.58 27.95
N ARG A 486 4.78 -1.09 26.85
CA ARG A 486 3.72 -1.80 26.14
C ARG A 486 4.33 -2.96 25.35
N PRO A 487 3.88 -4.21 25.54
CA PRO A 487 4.30 -5.32 24.67
C PRO A 487 3.85 -5.08 23.23
N SER A 488 4.68 -5.49 22.30
CA SER A 488 4.34 -5.52 20.89
C SER A 488 3.69 -6.85 20.54
N PHE A 489 2.53 -6.79 19.88
CA PHE A 489 1.84 -7.95 19.33
C PHE A 489 2.36 -8.33 17.92
N ILE A 490 3.29 -7.56 17.35
CA ILE A 490 3.69 -7.70 15.94
C ILE A 490 4.34 -9.06 15.66
N ASP A 491 5.18 -9.55 16.57
CA ASP A 491 5.88 -10.83 16.43
C ASP A 491 4.88 -12.03 16.50
N ASP A 492 3.95 -11.99 17.45
CA ASP A 492 2.86 -12.96 17.54
C ASP A 492 1.98 -12.94 16.29
N TRP A 493 1.67 -11.75 15.78
CA TRP A 493 0.83 -11.59 14.59
C TRP A 493 1.56 -12.02 13.30
N ALA A 494 2.87 -11.76 13.20
CA ALA A 494 3.69 -12.25 12.09
C ALA A 494 3.74 -13.79 12.09
N ARG A 495 3.95 -14.41 13.25
CA ARG A 495 3.86 -15.88 13.40
C ARG A 495 2.47 -16.39 13.01
N TRP A 496 1.41 -15.75 13.48
CA TRP A 496 0.04 -16.12 13.12
C TRP A 496 -0.18 -16.06 11.61
N ASN A 497 0.23 -14.98 10.95
CA ASN A 497 0.01 -14.79 9.53
C ASN A 497 0.83 -15.77 8.68
N TYR A 498 2.12 -15.96 8.99
CA TYR A 498 3.06 -16.68 8.12
C TYR A 498 3.20 -18.18 8.43
N SER A 499 2.73 -18.66 9.59
CA SER A 499 2.43 -20.10 9.79
C SER A 499 1.32 -20.58 8.85
N GLY A 500 0.50 -19.65 8.37
CA GLY A 500 -0.45 -19.86 7.30
C GLY A 500 -1.75 -20.54 7.73
N ILE A 501 -2.73 -20.54 6.83
CA ILE A 501 -4.06 -21.12 7.08
C ILE A 501 -3.99 -22.64 7.38
N GLN A 502 -2.98 -23.32 6.82
CA GLN A 502 -2.79 -24.77 6.97
C GLN A 502 -2.35 -25.18 8.37
N ASP A 503 -1.76 -24.27 9.15
CA ASP A 503 -1.28 -24.54 10.51
C ASP A 503 -2.33 -24.18 11.58
N LYS A 504 -3.51 -23.72 11.15
CA LYS A 504 -4.57 -23.33 12.09
C LYS A 504 -5.33 -24.55 12.58
N ALA A 505 -5.73 -24.52 13.85
CA ALA A 505 -6.53 -25.58 14.46
C ALA A 505 -7.80 -25.90 13.63
N GLY A 506 -8.43 -24.86 13.06
CA GLY A 506 -9.60 -25.01 12.20
C GLY A 506 -9.32 -25.50 10.76
N TRP A 507 -8.07 -25.75 10.36
CA TRP A 507 -7.71 -26.11 8.98
C TRP A 507 -8.45 -27.35 8.46
N THR A 508 -8.51 -28.41 9.26
CA THR A 508 -9.16 -29.67 8.85
C THR A 508 -10.65 -29.47 8.59
N GLU A 509 -11.33 -28.71 9.45
CA GLU A 509 -12.75 -28.36 9.28
C GLU A 509 -12.95 -27.46 8.06
N TYR A 510 -12.12 -26.42 7.91
CA TYR A 510 -12.16 -25.50 6.78
C TYR A 510 -11.97 -26.25 5.45
N ARG A 511 -10.93 -27.07 5.33
CA ARG A 511 -10.64 -27.84 4.13
C ARG A 511 -11.78 -28.80 3.78
N ALA A 512 -12.34 -29.48 4.79
CA ALA A 512 -13.49 -30.37 4.58
C ALA A 512 -14.73 -29.59 4.10
N LEU A 513 -14.96 -28.36 4.58
CA LEU A 513 -16.03 -27.51 4.09
C LEU A 513 -15.81 -27.13 2.62
N ILE A 514 -14.59 -26.71 2.26
CA ILE A 514 -14.26 -26.39 0.86
C ILE A 514 -14.43 -27.61 -0.05
N ASP A 515 -13.95 -28.78 0.34
CA ASP A 515 -14.12 -30.03 -0.42
C ASP A 515 -15.61 -30.36 -0.62
N THR A 516 -16.41 -30.18 0.43
CA THR A 516 -17.87 -30.39 0.35
C THR A 516 -18.52 -29.41 -0.65
N MET A 517 -18.08 -28.16 -0.66
CA MET A 517 -18.59 -27.16 -1.61
C MET A 517 -18.15 -27.45 -3.04
N GLU A 518 -16.94 -27.96 -3.26
CA GLU A 518 -16.45 -28.40 -4.57
C GLU A 518 -17.27 -29.58 -5.11
N ASP A 519 -17.54 -30.57 -4.26
CA ASP A 519 -18.40 -31.72 -4.59
C ASP A 519 -19.82 -31.27 -4.95
N LEU A 520 -20.41 -30.38 -4.16
CA LEU A 520 -21.73 -29.78 -4.45
C LEU A 520 -21.72 -28.97 -5.75
N GLY A 521 -20.64 -28.24 -6.02
CA GLY A 521 -20.44 -27.54 -7.29
C GLY A 521 -20.49 -28.49 -8.50
N THR A 522 -20.03 -29.74 -8.32
CA THR A 522 -20.08 -30.79 -9.35
C THR A 522 -21.44 -31.47 -9.42
N SER A 523 -22.05 -31.83 -8.28
CA SER A 523 -23.29 -32.62 -8.23
C SER A 523 -24.57 -31.80 -8.40
N ASN A 524 -24.59 -30.61 -7.82
CA ASN A 524 -25.74 -29.71 -7.84
C ASN A 524 -25.51 -28.58 -8.84
N GLY A 525 -24.26 -28.16 -9.05
CA GLY A 525 -23.84 -27.17 -10.03
C GLY A 525 -23.23 -25.94 -9.37
N CYS A 526 -22.39 -25.23 -10.12
CA CYS A 526 -21.74 -24.01 -9.68
C CYS A 526 -22.75 -22.92 -9.25
N GLY A 527 -22.30 -22.00 -8.40
CA GLY A 527 -23.15 -20.93 -7.87
C GLY A 527 -22.49 -20.12 -6.76
N ARG A 528 -23.14 -19.02 -6.37
CA ARG A 528 -22.65 -18.16 -5.28
C ARG A 528 -23.09 -18.70 -3.94
N ALA A 529 -22.21 -18.63 -2.96
CA ALA A 529 -22.46 -19.02 -1.58
C ALA A 529 -22.56 -17.78 -0.68
N MET A 530 -23.69 -17.64 0.01
CA MET A 530 -23.79 -16.84 1.22
C MET A 530 -23.48 -17.74 2.42
N TRP A 531 -22.74 -17.23 3.38
CA TRP A 531 -22.38 -17.97 4.58
C TRP A 531 -22.65 -17.10 5.80
N GLU A 532 -23.13 -17.72 6.87
CA GLU A 532 -23.32 -17.05 8.15
C GLU A 532 -21.98 -16.56 8.70
N TYR A 533 -21.93 -15.28 9.04
CA TYR A 533 -20.81 -14.66 9.72
C TYR A 533 -20.84 -14.92 11.22
N ASP A 534 -19.70 -15.34 11.74
CA ASP A 534 -19.37 -15.30 13.17
C ASP A 534 -17.86 -15.05 13.26
N LEU A 535 -17.47 -13.94 13.90
CA LEU A 535 -16.08 -13.48 13.94
C LEU A 535 -15.15 -14.55 14.52
N ASP A 536 -15.53 -15.13 15.65
CA ASP A 536 -14.70 -16.09 16.37
C ASP A 536 -14.56 -17.39 15.57
N LYS A 537 -15.68 -17.87 15.01
CA LYS A 537 -15.67 -19.10 14.21
C LYS A 537 -14.83 -18.95 12.96
N LEU A 538 -14.99 -17.86 12.22
CA LEU A 538 -14.23 -17.66 11.00
C LEU A 538 -12.75 -17.41 11.31
N ASN A 539 -12.47 -16.63 12.35
CA ASN A 539 -11.09 -16.39 12.78
C ASN A 539 -10.38 -17.65 13.27
N SER A 540 -11.11 -18.69 13.73
CA SER A 540 -10.51 -20.01 14.03
C SER A 540 -9.87 -20.69 12.81
N TYR A 541 -10.25 -20.29 11.59
CA TYR A 541 -9.60 -20.70 10.35
C TYR A 541 -8.38 -19.84 10.00
N GLY A 542 -7.98 -18.89 10.85
CA GLY A 542 -6.83 -18.02 10.63
C GLY A 542 -7.16 -16.59 10.24
N THR A 543 -8.37 -16.32 9.74
CA THR A 543 -8.85 -14.97 9.39
C THR A 543 -10.38 -14.96 9.34
N PRO A 544 -11.05 -13.86 9.74
CA PRO A 544 -12.49 -13.70 9.51
C PRO A 544 -12.89 -13.79 8.03
N MET A 545 -11.93 -13.70 7.11
CA MET A 545 -12.14 -13.68 5.67
C MET A 545 -12.02 -15.06 5.00
N ALA A 546 -11.87 -16.14 5.75
CA ALA A 546 -11.45 -17.43 5.20
C ALA A 546 -12.41 -17.97 4.12
N LEU A 547 -13.72 -17.73 4.26
CA LEU A 547 -14.73 -18.16 3.29
C LEU A 547 -14.84 -17.25 2.04
N MET A 548 -14.16 -16.10 2.03
CA MET A 548 -13.96 -15.32 0.79
C MET A 548 -13.11 -16.10 -0.22
N LEU A 549 -12.32 -17.09 0.22
CA LEU A 549 -11.47 -17.92 -0.64
C LEU A 549 -12.17 -19.13 -1.27
N LEU A 550 -13.47 -19.35 -1.05
CA LEU A 550 -14.24 -20.36 -1.79
C LEU A 550 -13.93 -20.39 -3.30
N PRO A 551 -13.96 -19.26 -4.04
CA PRO A 551 -13.62 -19.24 -5.46
C PRO A 551 -12.15 -19.56 -5.75
N PHE A 552 -11.23 -19.23 -4.85
CA PHE A 552 -9.80 -19.55 -5.01
C PHE A 552 -9.55 -21.07 -4.93
N TRP A 553 -10.31 -21.78 -4.10
CA TRP A 553 -10.16 -23.23 -3.93
C TRP A 553 -10.98 -24.06 -4.92
N THR A 554 -12.10 -23.54 -5.39
CA THR A 554 -13.04 -24.25 -6.27
C THR A 554 -12.89 -23.82 -7.74
N ASP A 555 -11.77 -23.19 -8.09
CA ASP A 555 -11.47 -22.64 -9.41
C ASP A 555 -12.61 -21.77 -9.99
N GLY A 556 -13.27 -21.00 -9.13
CA GLY A 556 -14.38 -20.09 -9.48
C GLY A 556 -15.77 -20.75 -9.58
N CYS A 557 -15.89 -22.08 -9.39
CA CYS A 557 -17.20 -22.74 -9.45
C CYS A 557 -18.11 -22.33 -8.29
N ILE A 558 -17.57 -22.21 -7.08
CA ILE A 558 -18.29 -21.67 -5.92
C ILE A 558 -17.79 -20.26 -5.63
N GLY A 559 -18.59 -19.27 -6.03
CA GLY A 559 -18.36 -17.87 -5.65
C GLY A 559 -18.71 -17.63 -4.18
N SER A 560 -18.25 -16.52 -3.62
CA SER A 560 -18.57 -16.07 -2.27
C SER A 560 -19.36 -14.77 -2.33
N MET A 561 -20.39 -14.60 -1.50
CA MET A 561 -21.10 -13.32 -1.45
C MET A 561 -20.30 -12.21 -0.77
N GLU A 562 -19.23 -12.58 -0.06
CA GLU A 562 -18.29 -11.66 0.56
C GLU A 562 -16.91 -11.77 -0.11
N GLY A 563 -16.19 -10.65 -0.16
CA GLY A 563 -14.85 -10.52 -0.74
C GLY A 563 -14.01 -9.48 -0.03
N LEU A 564 -12.81 -9.21 -0.52
CA LEU A 564 -11.93 -8.20 0.09
C LEU A 564 -12.08 -6.81 -0.54
N TYR A 565 -12.42 -6.76 -1.82
CA TYR A 565 -12.39 -5.53 -2.61
C TYR A 565 -13.71 -4.75 -2.54
N PHE A 566 -14.12 -4.37 -1.32
CA PHE A 566 -15.39 -3.73 -0.99
C PHE A 566 -15.73 -2.55 -1.90
N GLU A 567 -14.76 -1.66 -2.12
CA GLU A 567 -14.94 -0.43 -2.87
C GLU A 567 -15.08 -0.65 -4.38
N SER A 568 -14.70 -1.83 -4.88
CA SER A 568 -14.84 -2.16 -6.30
C SER A 568 -16.24 -2.62 -6.68
N ALA A 569 -17.02 -3.16 -5.75
CA ALA A 569 -18.35 -3.70 -6.05
C ALA A 569 -19.45 -2.75 -5.56
N ALA A 570 -20.24 -2.20 -6.48
CA ALA A 570 -21.42 -1.42 -6.14
C ALA A 570 -22.54 -2.24 -5.46
N THR A 571 -22.38 -3.56 -5.38
CA THR A 571 -23.24 -4.52 -4.70
C THR A 571 -22.80 -4.89 -3.29
N THR A 572 -21.61 -4.47 -2.85
CA THR A 572 -21.11 -4.66 -1.47
C THR A 572 -22.15 -4.30 -0.39
N PRO A 573 -22.91 -3.18 -0.50
CA PRO A 573 -23.88 -2.82 0.54
C PRO A 573 -24.96 -3.87 0.76
N PHE A 574 -25.43 -4.50 -0.32
CA PHE A 574 -26.50 -5.49 -0.26
C PHE A 574 -26.02 -6.84 0.32
N HIS A 575 -24.72 -7.14 0.20
CA HIS A 575 -24.13 -8.26 0.95
C HIS A 575 -24.25 -8.02 2.46
N PHE A 576 -23.87 -6.83 2.95
CA PHE A 576 -23.95 -6.56 4.40
C PHE A 576 -25.39 -6.53 4.92
N LEU A 577 -26.35 -6.07 4.13
CA LEU A 577 -27.78 -6.19 4.46
C LEU A 577 -28.19 -7.66 4.59
N ASN A 578 -27.83 -8.50 3.61
CA ASN A 578 -28.11 -9.93 3.65
C ASN A 578 -27.41 -10.60 4.84
N GLN A 579 -26.19 -10.15 5.18
CA GLN A 579 -25.44 -10.71 6.29
C GLN A 579 -26.14 -10.42 7.62
N SER A 580 -26.68 -9.22 7.80
CA SER A 580 -27.51 -8.85 8.95
C SER A 580 -28.73 -9.74 9.12
N GLU A 581 -29.34 -10.20 8.02
CA GLU A 581 -30.55 -11.02 8.05
C GLU A 581 -30.26 -12.50 8.26
N LEU A 582 -29.10 -12.98 7.79
CA LEU A 582 -28.75 -14.40 7.70
C LEU A 582 -27.73 -14.86 8.74
N SER A 583 -27.27 -13.96 9.62
CA SER A 583 -26.31 -14.30 10.68
C SER A 583 -26.81 -13.92 12.05
N GLU A 584 -26.59 -14.79 13.03
CA GLU A 584 -26.88 -14.45 14.42
C GLU A 584 -25.97 -13.32 14.94
N LYS A 585 -24.70 -13.32 14.53
CA LYS A 585 -23.72 -12.28 14.84
C LYS A 585 -23.16 -11.66 13.55
N PRO A 586 -23.92 -10.82 12.84
CA PRO A 586 -23.55 -10.38 11.50
C PRO A 586 -22.32 -9.46 11.48
N SER A 587 -21.64 -9.42 10.34
CA SER A 587 -20.75 -8.31 9.99
C SER A 587 -21.56 -7.15 9.43
N SER A 588 -21.45 -5.99 10.06
CA SER A 588 -22.12 -4.74 9.68
C SER A 588 -21.09 -3.64 9.38
N ALA A 589 -20.09 -3.98 8.55
CA ALA A 589 -18.90 -3.15 8.39
C ALA A 589 -19.14 -1.85 7.59
N GLN A 590 -20.10 -1.83 6.67
CA GLN A 590 -20.45 -0.61 5.92
C GLN A 590 -21.39 0.27 6.75
N ARG A 591 -21.07 1.55 6.89
CA ARG A 591 -21.88 2.49 7.67
C ARG A 591 -23.14 2.94 6.93
N ASP A 592 -24.07 3.54 7.66
CA ASP A 592 -25.29 4.18 7.13
C ASP A 592 -26.27 3.24 6.39
N LEU A 593 -26.18 1.93 6.62
CA LEU A 593 -27.12 0.94 6.09
C LEU A 593 -28.20 0.59 7.12
N PRO A 594 -29.46 0.35 6.69
CA PRO A 594 -30.55 -0.04 7.57
C PRO A 594 -30.46 -1.52 7.98
N TYR A 595 -29.55 -1.85 8.90
CA TYR A 595 -29.43 -3.20 9.44
C TYR A 595 -30.65 -3.57 10.30
N LEU A 596 -31.45 -4.54 9.86
CA LEU A 596 -32.71 -4.93 10.53
C LEU A 596 -32.58 -6.16 11.45
N GLY A 597 -31.38 -6.73 11.56
CA GLY A 597 -31.11 -7.93 12.36
C GLY A 597 -31.62 -9.22 11.70
N PHE A 598 -31.53 -10.32 12.45
CA PHE A 598 -31.76 -11.67 11.92
C PHE A 598 -33.21 -11.91 11.46
N ASP A 599 -33.40 -12.17 10.16
CA ASP A 599 -34.65 -12.52 9.50
C ASP A 599 -34.38 -13.49 8.34
N MET A 600 -34.51 -14.79 8.62
CA MET A 600 -34.30 -15.85 7.62
C MET A 600 -35.28 -15.77 6.45
N THR A 601 -36.49 -15.23 6.64
CA THR A 601 -37.49 -15.19 5.57
C THR A 601 -37.11 -14.13 4.55
N MET A 602 -36.81 -12.91 5.03
CA MET A 602 -36.32 -11.83 4.16
C MET A 602 -34.96 -12.14 3.57
N GLY A 603 -34.03 -12.70 4.36
CA GLY A 603 -32.71 -13.10 3.89
C GLY A 603 -32.79 -14.07 2.71
N VAL A 604 -33.64 -15.10 2.77
CA VAL A 604 -33.81 -16.05 1.66
C VAL A 604 -34.41 -15.39 0.42
N GLU A 605 -35.36 -14.47 0.58
CA GLU A 605 -35.91 -13.70 -0.54
C GLU A 605 -34.84 -12.82 -1.20
N HIS A 606 -33.97 -12.17 -0.40
CA HIS A 606 -32.81 -11.44 -0.91
C HIS A 606 -31.81 -12.35 -1.62
N LEU A 607 -31.50 -13.54 -1.09
CA LEU A 607 -30.64 -14.52 -1.76
C LEU A 607 -31.18 -14.93 -3.13
N LYS A 608 -32.49 -15.16 -3.25
CA LYS A 608 -33.13 -15.39 -4.56
C LYS A 608 -32.96 -14.19 -5.47
N PHE A 609 -33.18 -12.98 -4.94
CA PHE A 609 -33.11 -11.74 -5.70
C PHE A 609 -31.72 -11.49 -6.30
N ILE A 610 -30.64 -11.76 -5.54
CA ILE A 610 -29.26 -11.61 -5.99
C ILE A 610 -28.68 -12.88 -6.64
N GLY A 611 -29.43 -13.98 -6.68
CA GLY A 611 -29.00 -15.23 -7.31
C GLY A 611 -27.89 -15.94 -6.54
N ALA A 612 -27.96 -15.92 -5.21
CA ALA A 612 -27.13 -16.74 -4.35
C ALA A 612 -27.74 -18.14 -4.24
N ARG A 613 -26.99 -19.15 -4.69
CA ARG A 613 -27.47 -20.52 -4.81
C ARG A 613 -27.34 -21.29 -3.51
N TYR A 614 -26.29 -21.03 -2.75
CA TYR A 614 -26.00 -21.75 -1.52
C TYR A 614 -26.07 -20.83 -0.31
N TYR A 615 -26.63 -21.35 0.77
CA TYR A 615 -26.58 -20.74 2.10
C TYR A 615 -25.93 -21.71 3.09
N LEU A 616 -24.88 -21.26 3.79
CA LEU A 616 -24.14 -22.05 4.78
C LEU A 616 -24.48 -21.52 6.17
N ALA A 617 -25.18 -22.30 6.97
CA ALA A 617 -25.57 -21.97 8.34
C ALA A 617 -24.67 -22.67 9.37
N TYR A 618 -24.27 -21.95 10.41
CA TYR A 618 -23.36 -22.42 11.47
C TYR A 618 -24.05 -22.50 12.84
N THR A 619 -24.76 -21.45 13.25
CA THR A 619 -25.42 -21.40 14.56
C THR A 619 -26.68 -22.26 14.56
N ASP A 620 -27.07 -22.78 15.73
CA ASP A 620 -28.30 -23.56 15.86
C ASP A 620 -29.53 -22.72 15.49
N LYS A 621 -29.52 -21.42 15.82
CA LYS A 621 -30.56 -20.47 15.43
C LYS A 621 -30.69 -20.37 13.90
N ALA A 622 -29.59 -20.19 13.18
CA ALA A 622 -29.60 -20.13 11.73
C ALA A 622 -30.02 -21.46 11.09
N LYS A 623 -29.52 -22.58 11.58
CA LYS A 623 -29.87 -23.94 11.11
C LYS A 623 -31.37 -24.23 11.28
N ASP A 624 -31.91 -23.95 12.46
CA ASP A 624 -33.32 -24.20 12.78
C ASP A 624 -34.26 -23.31 11.96
N ALA A 625 -33.88 -22.05 11.77
CA ALA A 625 -34.64 -21.13 10.92
C ALA A 625 -34.59 -21.57 9.45
N ALA A 626 -33.40 -21.96 8.95
CA ALA A 626 -33.22 -22.42 7.58
C ALA A 626 -33.99 -23.71 7.30
N ALA A 627 -33.98 -24.67 8.24
CA ALA A 627 -34.70 -25.94 8.10
C ALA A 627 -36.23 -25.79 8.05
N LYS A 628 -36.78 -24.68 8.58
CA LYS A 628 -38.21 -24.37 8.55
C LYS A 628 -38.62 -23.59 7.30
N ASN A 629 -37.67 -23.05 6.53
CA ASN A 629 -37.96 -22.28 5.33
C ASN A 629 -38.16 -23.23 4.13
N ALA A 630 -39.33 -23.18 3.49
CA ALA A 630 -39.69 -24.08 2.40
C ALA A 630 -38.84 -23.88 1.13
N ASP A 631 -38.19 -22.72 0.97
CA ASP A 631 -37.34 -22.39 -0.16
C ASP A 631 -35.86 -22.77 0.05
N LEU A 632 -35.52 -23.34 1.21
CA LEU A 632 -34.20 -23.86 1.50
C LEU A 632 -34.25 -25.38 1.53
N ARG A 633 -33.50 -26.00 0.61
CA ARG A 633 -33.33 -27.45 0.57
C ARG A 633 -31.96 -27.81 1.12
N ARG A 634 -31.90 -28.54 2.23
CA ARG A 634 -30.61 -29.03 2.75
C ARG A 634 -29.96 -29.97 1.73
N VAL A 635 -28.73 -29.68 1.34
CA VAL A 635 -27.97 -30.43 0.33
C VAL A 635 -26.71 -31.06 0.89
N GLY A 636 -26.22 -30.60 2.05
CA GLY A 636 -25.00 -31.14 2.64
C GLY A 636 -24.78 -30.68 4.07
N THR A 637 -23.74 -31.23 4.67
CA THR A 637 -23.22 -30.82 5.99
C THR A 637 -21.74 -31.10 6.04
N SER A 638 -20.98 -30.17 6.59
CA SER A 638 -19.54 -30.32 6.77
C SER A 638 -19.14 -29.74 8.13
N GLY A 639 -18.69 -30.61 9.03
CA GLY A 639 -18.46 -30.25 10.43
C GLY A 639 -19.69 -29.56 11.04
N PRO A 640 -19.55 -28.33 11.59
CA PRO A 640 -20.67 -27.61 12.17
C PRO A 640 -21.56 -26.90 11.14
N TRP A 641 -21.23 -26.92 9.84
CA TRP A 641 -21.98 -26.18 8.81
C TRP A 641 -23.08 -27.03 8.19
N ALA A 642 -24.30 -26.51 8.19
CA ALA A 642 -25.40 -27.03 7.38
C ALA A 642 -25.51 -26.25 6.08
N ILE A 643 -25.56 -26.95 4.95
CA ILE A 643 -25.51 -26.35 3.61
C ILE A 643 -26.88 -26.53 2.95
N PHE A 644 -27.46 -25.42 2.52
CA PHE A 644 -28.77 -25.35 1.88
C PHE A 644 -28.63 -24.81 0.46
N GLU A 645 -29.41 -25.37 -0.47
CA GLU A 645 -29.64 -24.79 -1.79
C GLU A 645 -30.90 -23.91 -1.74
N VAL A 646 -30.75 -22.67 -2.20
CA VAL A 646 -31.80 -21.66 -2.31
C VAL A 646 -32.59 -21.91 -3.60
N GLN A 647 -33.86 -22.29 -3.46
CA GLN A 647 -34.74 -22.54 -4.61
C GLN A 647 -35.12 -21.23 -5.30
N GLY A 648 -35.18 -21.22 -6.64
CA GLY A 648 -35.53 -20.02 -7.43
C GLY A 648 -34.43 -18.96 -7.51
N SER A 649 -33.16 -19.36 -7.34
CA SER A 649 -31.99 -18.48 -7.35
C SER A 649 -31.32 -18.33 -8.73
N ASP A 650 -32.04 -18.63 -9.83
CA ASP A 650 -31.50 -18.57 -11.19
C ASP A 650 -30.83 -17.22 -11.50
N LEU A 651 -29.64 -17.24 -12.10
CA LEU A 651 -28.84 -16.04 -12.38
C LEU A 651 -29.42 -15.18 -13.53
N VAL A 652 -30.13 -15.80 -14.47
CA VAL A 652 -30.73 -15.12 -15.62
C VAL A 652 -32.19 -15.53 -15.72
N VAL A 653 -33.10 -14.56 -15.62
CA VAL A 653 -34.53 -14.81 -15.56
C VAL A 653 -35.31 -13.87 -16.49
N GLY A 654 -36.27 -14.44 -17.22
CA GLY A 654 -37.24 -13.68 -17.98
C GLY A 654 -38.14 -12.86 -17.08
N LEU A 655 -38.32 -11.57 -17.37
CA LEU A 655 -39.20 -10.72 -16.58
C LEU A 655 -40.66 -10.90 -17.01
N THR A 656 -41.55 -11.00 -16.03
CA THR A 656 -43.01 -11.04 -16.26
C THR A 656 -43.64 -9.65 -16.25
N ARG A 657 -42.88 -8.62 -15.88
CA ARG A 657 -43.31 -7.23 -15.77
C ARG A 657 -42.31 -6.31 -16.47
N GLN A 658 -42.83 -5.30 -17.15
CA GLN A 658 -42.01 -4.30 -17.84
C GLN A 658 -41.27 -3.44 -16.81
N PRO A 659 -39.94 -3.29 -16.91
CA PRO A 659 -39.19 -2.37 -16.08
C PRO A 659 -39.65 -0.91 -16.22
N ALA A 660 -39.29 -0.08 -15.25
CA ALA A 660 -39.55 1.35 -15.27
C ALA A 660 -38.25 2.15 -15.13
N VAL A 661 -38.11 3.25 -15.85
CA VAL A 661 -36.96 4.15 -15.74
C VAL A 661 -37.20 5.19 -14.65
N VAL A 662 -36.29 5.27 -13.67
CA VAL A 662 -36.31 6.34 -12.67
C VAL A 662 -35.68 7.61 -13.24
N THR A 663 -36.37 8.74 -13.13
CA THR A 663 -36.00 9.98 -13.85
C THR A 663 -35.24 11.00 -13.00
N ASP A 664 -35.31 10.89 -11.68
CA ASP A 664 -34.73 11.84 -10.73
C ASP A 664 -33.59 11.26 -9.88
N VAL A 665 -33.05 10.11 -10.27
CA VAL A 665 -31.89 9.46 -9.64
C VAL A 665 -30.81 9.23 -10.69
N THR A 666 -29.61 9.76 -10.45
CA THR A 666 -28.46 9.57 -11.33
C THR A 666 -27.80 8.22 -11.11
N GLN A 667 -27.04 7.75 -12.10
CA GLN A 667 -26.38 6.44 -12.02
C GLN A 667 -25.11 6.42 -11.17
N ASP A 668 -24.66 7.54 -10.61
CA ASP A 668 -23.51 7.51 -9.69
C ASP A 668 -23.89 6.79 -8.39
N GLN A 669 -22.96 6.03 -7.83
CA GLN A 669 -23.17 5.19 -6.66
C GLN A 669 -23.65 6.02 -5.46
N LYS A 670 -23.21 7.27 -5.31
CA LYS A 670 -23.60 8.15 -4.20
C LYS A 670 -25.10 8.46 -4.22
N ALA A 671 -25.66 8.78 -5.39
CA ALA A 671 -27.10 9.01 -5.55
C ALA A 671 -27.90 7.70 -5.64
N TRP A 672 -27.35 6.70 -6.33
CA TRP A 672 -28.02 5.43 -6.59
C TRP A 672 -28.18 4.58 -5.33
N LEU A 673 -27.18 4.55 -4.45
CA LEU A 673 -27.17 3.65 -3.29
C LEU A 673 -28.37 3.88 -2.35
N PRO A 674 -28.66 5.09 -1.83
CA PRO A 674 -29.81 5.28 -0.95
C PRO A 674 -31.14 4.87 -1.59
N PHE A 675 -31.31 5.19 -2.88
CA PHE A 675 -32.49 4.79 -3.66
C PHE A 675 -32.60 3.27 -3.79
N ALA A 676 -31.50 2.62 -4.21
CA ALA A 676 -31.44 1.19 -4.41
C ALA A 676 -31.61 0.40 -3.10
N THR A 677 -31.05 0.90 -2.00
CA THR A 677 -31.26 0.35 -0.66
C THR A 677 -32.73 0.43 -0.26
N GLY A 678 -33.38 1.58 -0.46
CA GLY A 678 -34.82 1.73 -0.19
C GLY A 678 -35.72 0.86 -1.09
N PHE A 679 -35.27 0.52 -2.30
CA PHE A 679 -35.94 -0.48 -3.15
C PHE A 679 -35.69 -1.91 -2.65
N TYR A 680 -34.44 -2.23 -2.32
CA TYR A 680 -34.03 -3.56 -1.90
C TYR A 680 -34.74 -3.98 -0.62
N MET A 681 -34.80 -3.10 0.38
CA MET A 681 -35.42 -3.41 1.68
C MET A 681 -36.96 -3.47 1.67
N ASP A 682 -37.62 -3.08 0.57
CA ASP A 682 -39.09 -3.13 0.45
C ASP A 682 -39.53 -4.10 -0.64
N ARG A 683 -39.84 -5.33 -0.21
CA ARG A 683 -40.34 -6.40 -1.09
C ARG A 683 -41.55 -6.01 -1.93
N LYS A 684 -42.39 -5.07 -1.46
CA LYS A 684 -43.58 -4.62 -2.21
C LYS A 684 -43.22 -3.88 -3.50
N ARG A 685 -41.97 -3.43 -3.64
CA ARG A 685 -41.47 -2.69 -4.80
C ARG A 685 -40.90 -3.60 -5.89
N TRP A 686 -40.64 -4.88 -5.59
CA TRP A 686 -39.91 -5.78 -6.50
C TRP A 686 -40.71 -6.24 -7.73
N ASP A 687 -42.03 -6.03 -7.74
CA ASP A 687 -42.89 -6.37 -8.88
C ASP A 687 -42.45 -5.67 -10.18
N VAL A 688 -41.86 -4.48 -10.09
CA VAL A 688 -41.32 -3.74 -11.24
C VAL A 688 -39.90 -3.29 -10.93
N LEU A 689 -38.93 -3.84 -11.67
CA LEU A 689 -37.54 -3.41 -11.55
C LEU A 689 -37.40 -1.95 -12.00
N LEU A 690 -36.69 -1.17 -11.19
CA LEU A 690 -36.39 0.23 -11.47
C LEU A 690 -35.01 0.34 -12.11
N ALA A 691 -34.98 0.94 -13.30
CA ALA A 691 -33.83 1.05 -14.17
C ALA A 691 -33.31 2.49 -14.25
N ALA A 692 -32.00 2.62 -14.37
CA ALA A 692 -31.33 3.91 -14.48
C ALA A 692 -31.41 4.50 -15.90
N ASP A 693 -31.68 3.64 -16.88
CA ASP A 693 -31.95 3.96 -18.28
C ASP A 693 -32.73 2.80 -18.91
N GLY A 694 -33.30 2.98 -20.10
CA GLY A 694 -34.02 1.93 -20.81
C GLY A 694 -34.76 2.40 -22.05
N PRO A 695 -35.28 1.47 -22.87
CA PRO A 695 -36.06 1.77 -24.07
C PRO A 695 -37.14 2.82 -23.85
N GLU A 696 -37.40 3.67 -24.85
CA GLU A 696 -38.41 4.74 -24.78
C GLU A 696 -39.82 4.24 -24.43
N THR A 697 -40.10 2.97 -24.73
CA THR A 697 -41.38 2.31 -24.44
C THR A 697 -41.61 2.01 -22.96
N TRP A 698 -40.56 1.87 -22.16
CA TRP A 698 -40.69 1.65 -20.72
C TRP A 698 -41.33 2.87 -20.06
N GLN A 699 -42.07 2.67 -18.98
CA GLN A 699 -42.63 3.80 -18.24
C GLN A 699 -41.51 4.59 -17.54
N ARG A 700 -41.71 5.91 -17.43
CA ARG A 700 -40.81 6.82 -16.72
C ARG A 700 -41.50 7.26 -15.44
N VAL A 701 -40.83 7.11 -14.31
CA VAL A 701 -41.37 7.40 -12.98
C VAL A 701 -40.36 8.18 -12.14
N ARG A 702 -40.83 8.84 -11.09
CA ARG A 702 -39.98 9.36 -10.02
C ARG A 702 -39.66 8.26 -9.00
N ALA A 703 -38.61 8.44 -8.21
CA ALA A 703 -38.15 7.47 -7.23
C ALA A 703 -39.20 7.09 -6.17
N ASP A 704 -40.09 8.02 -5.84
CA ASP A 704 -41.18 7.89 -4.86
C ASP A 704 -42.51 7.40 -5.46
N GLU A 705 -42.60 7.30 -6.79
CA GLU A 705 -43.79 6.83 -7.48
C GLU A 705 -43.81 5.30 -7.62
N THR A 706 -45.00 4.71 -7.51
CA THR A 706 -45.21 3.27 -7.79
C THR A 706 -45.48 3.07 -9.29
N PRO A 707 -44.65 2.32 -10.02
CA PRO A 707 -44.88 2.04 -11.43
C PRO A 707 -46.17 1.25 -11.65
N LYS A 708 -46.79 1.43 -12.82
CA LYS A 708 -47.93 0.61 -13.25
C LYS A 708 -47.45 -0.79 -13.60
N LEU A 709 -48.20 -1.81 -13.17
CA LEU A 709 -47.93 -3.19 -13.53
C LEU A 709 -48.28 -3.43 -15.01
N ARG A 710 -47.27 -3.48 -15.88
CA ARG A 710 -47.41 -3.87 -17.29
C ARG A 710 -46.87 -5.28 -17.47
N ALA A 711 -47.70 -6.20 -17.94
CA ALA A 711 -47.29 -7.58 -18.15
C ALA A 711 -46.36 -7.70 -19.36
N GLU A 712 -45.36 -8.56 -19.25
CA GLU A 712 -44.48 -8.98 -20.35
C GLU A 712 -44.75 -10.45 -20.68
N PRO A 713 -44.62 -10.88 -21.95
CA PRO A 713 -44.75 -12.29 -22.32
C PRO A 713 -43.72 -13.15 -21.58
N ALA A 714 -44.12 -14.31 -21.07
CA ALA A 714 -43.19 -15.24 -20.45
C ALA A 714 -42.10 -15.66 -21.45
N VAL A 715 -40.83 -15.63 -21.04
CA VAL A 715 -39.68 -16.03 -21.86
C VAL A 715 -38.88 -17.08 -21.09
N GLN A 716 -38.49 -18.14 -21.79
CA GLN A 716 -37.67 -19.21 -21.24
C GLN A 716 -36.20 -18.92 -21.53
N VAL A 717 -35.35 -19.03 -20.51
CA VAL A 717 -33.90 -18.88 -20.64
C VAL A 717 -33.25 -20.27 -20.58
N THR A 718 -32.42 -20.59 -21.58
CA THR A 718 -31.68 -21.86 -21.65
C THR A 718 -30.22 -21.63 -21.99
N ASP A 719 -29.40 -22.68 -21.89
CA ASP A 719 -27.98 -22.68 -22.30
C ASP A 719 -27.16 -21.55 -21.68
N LEU A 720 -27.41 -21.25 -20.40
CA LEU A 720 -26.66 -20.26 -19.65
C LEU A 720 -25.21 -20.72 -19.47
N VAL A 721 -24.28 -19.88 -19.91
CA VAL A 721 -22.84 -19.99 -19.66
C VAL A 721 -22.38 -18.71 -18.99
N VAL A 722 -21.70 -18.86 -17.85
CA VAL A 722 -21.10 -17.76 -17.10
C VAL A 722 -19.61 -18.03 -16.99
N ASP A 723 -18.83 -17.21 -17.68
CA ASP A 723 -17.37 -17.19 -17.61
C ASP A 723 -16.91 -15.89 -16.91
N ALA A 724 -15.60 -15.76 -16.66
CA ALA A 724 -15.05 -14.56 -16.00
C ALA A 724 -15.39 -13.26 -16.75
N GLN A 725 -15.28 -13.22 -18.08
CA GLN A 725 -15.48 -12.00 -18.88
C GLN A 725 -16.74 -12.04 -19.77
N ARG A 726 -17.59 -13.07 -19.63
CA ARG A 726 -18.68 -13.35 -20.57
C ARG A 726 -19.87 -14.00 -19.86
N ILE A 727 -21.07 -13.56 -20.21
CA ILE A 727 -22.33 -14.23 -19.85
C ILE A 727 -23.09 -14.43 -21.14
N SER A 728 -23.46 -15.67 -21.48
CA SER A 728 -24.27 -15.96 -22.67
C SER A 728 -25.42 -16.88 -22.34
N PHE A 729 -26.55 -16.68 -22.99
CA PHE A 729 -27.73 -17.50 -22.81
C PHE A 729 -28.62 -17.44 -24.06
N ARG A 730 -29.58 -18.34 -24.16
CA ARG A 730 -30.60 -18.33 -25.20
C ARG A 730 -31.97 -18.01 -24.63
N VAL A 731 -32.79 -17.38 -25.47
CA VAL A 731 -34.20 -17.17 -25.23
C VAL A 731 -35.02 -17.86 -26.32
N ASP A 732 -36.20 -18.36 -25.95
CA ASP A 732 -37.16 -18.95 -26.90
C ASP A 732 -37.76 -17.90 -27.84
N GLN A 733 -37.98 -16.69 -27.33
CA GLN A 733 -38.46 -15.54 -28.08
C GLN A 733 -37.74 -14.23 -27.73
N PRO A 734 -37.35 -13.40 -28.72
CA PRO A 734 -36.86 -12.04 -28.49
C PRO A 734 -37.97 -11.07 -28.03
N GLY A 735 -37.56 -9.90 -27.54
CA GLY A 735 -38.45 -8.77 -27.22
C GLY A 735 -38.87 -8.65 -25.74
N THR A 736 -38.84 -9.75 -24.98
CA THR A 736 -39.12 -9.72 -23.53
C THR A 736 -37.87 -9.35 -22.73
N PRO A 737 -37.92 -8.36 -21.83
CA PRO A 737 -36.80 -8.03 -20.93
C PRO A 737 -36.34 -9.22 -20.07
N VAL A 738 -35.03 -9.40 -19.95
CA VAL A 738 -34.39 -10.45 -19.14
C VAL A 738 -33.50 -9.82 -18.08
N LEU A 739 -33.69 -10.21 -16.81
CA LEU A 739 -32.82 -9.84 -15.70
C LEU A 739 -31.61 -10.77 -15.65
N VAL A 740 -30.43 -10.16 -15.60
CA VAL A 740 -29.14 -10.79 -15.33
C VAL A 740 -28.70 -10.35 -13.94
N LYS A 741 -28.69 -11.28 -12.99
CA LYS A 741 -28.30 -11.06 -11.59
C LYS A 741 -26.79 -11.00 -11.43
N ALA A 742 -26.10 -10.25 -12.28
CA ALA A 742 -24.70 -9.90 -12.14
C ALA A 742 -24.59 -8.39 -11.99
N SER A 743 -23.61 -7.94 -11.20
CA SER A 743 -23.45 -6.52 -10.92
C SER A 743 -23.23 -5.71 -12.20
N TYR A 744 -23.89 -4.56 -12.30
CA TYR A 744 -23.70 -3.63 -13.42
C TYR A 744 -22.36 -2.91 -13.30
N PHE A 745 -21.71 -2.72 -14.44
CA PHE A 745 -20.56 -1.84 -14.63
C PHE A 745 -20.50 -1.40 -16.10
N PRO A 746 -20.06 -0.17 -16.43
CA PRO A 746 -20.16 0.40 -17.79
C PRO A 746 -19.34 -0.32 -18.88
N ASN A 747 -18.51 -1.31 -18.52
CA ASN A 747 -17.70 -2.06 -19.48
C ASN A 747 -18.45 -3.26 -20.10
N TRP A 748 -19.64 -3.60 -19.59
CA TRP A 748 -20.47 -4.64 -20.18
C TRP A 748 -21.04 -4.18 -21.52
N GLN A 749 -20.93 -5.05 -22.52
CA GLN A 749 -21.42 -4.82 -23.88
C GLN A 749 -22.33 -5.99 -24.26
N ALA A 750 -23.57 -5.68 -24.69
CA ALA A 750 -24.51 -6.69 -25.17
C ALA A 750 -24.38 -6.91 -26.68
N SER A 751 -24.56 -8.16 -27.10
CA SER A 751 -24.77 -8.59 -28.49
C SER A 751 -26.00 -9.49 -28.54
N GLY A 752 -26.82 -9.35 -29.59
CA GLY A 752 -28.13 -10.01 -29.69
C GLY A 752 -29.19 -9.46 -28.73
N ALA A 753 -28.92 -8.30 -28.10
CA ALA A 753 -29.84 -7.61 -27.20
C ALA A 753 -29.52 -6.11 -27.11
N ASP A 754 -30.53 -5.31 -26.77
CA ASP A 754 -30.35 -3.92 -26.32
C ASP A 754 -29.98 -3.88 -24.83
N GLY A 755 -29.18 -2.89 -24.43
CA GLY A 755 -28.63 -2.73 -23.08
C GLY A 755 -27.14 -3.11 -22.99
N PRO A 756 -26.63 -3.58 -21.82
CA PRO A 756 -27.37 -3.79 -20.57
C PRO A 756 -27.70 -2.49 -19.84
N TYR A 757 -28.87 -2.47 -19.21
CA TYR A 757 -29.38 -1.36 -18.40
C TYR A 757 -29.17 -1.66 -16.91
N ARG A 758 -28.59 -0.71 -16.16
CA ARG A 758 -28.47 -0.80 -14.69
C ARG A 758 -29.86 -0.80 -14.06
N VAL A 759 -30.14 -1.77 -13.21
CA VAL A 759 -31.38 -1.84 -12.41
C VAL A 759 -31.08 -2.01 -10.92
N ALA A 760 -32.02 -1.62 -10.06
CA ALA A 760 -31.88 -1.78 -8.62
C ALA A 760 -31.80 -3.28 -8.25
N PRO A 761 -30.94 -3.69 -7.29
CA PRO A 761 -30.06 -2.84 -6.49
C PRO A 761 -28.79 -2.36 -7.22
N ASN A 762 -28.18 -3.20 -8.06
CA ASN A 762 -27.15 -2.83 -9.05
C ASN A 762 -26.97 -3.99 -10.05
N LEU A 763 -28.08 -4.53 -10.57
CA LEU A 763 -28.08 -5.66 -11.51
C LEU A 763 -28.25 -5.15 -12.94
N MET A 764 -28.39 -6.06 -13.90
CA MET A 764 -28.51 -5.73 -15.31
C MET A 764 -29.82 -6.25 -15.91
N VAL A 765 -30.47 -5.46 -16.76
CA VAL A 765 -31.52 -5.94 -17.66
C VAL A 765 -31.07 -5.77 -19.11
N VAL A 766 -31.37 -6.77 -19.93
CA VAL A 766 -31.20 -6.71 -21.39
C VAL A 766 -32.53 -7.00 -22.08
N VAL A 767 -32.72 -6.45 -23.28
CA VAL A 767 -33.89 -6.76 -24.13
C VAL A 767 -33.40 -7.53 -25.35
N PRO A 768 -33.58 -8.87 -25.41
CA PRO A 768 -33.11 -9.68 -26.52
C PRO A 768 -33.70 -9.21 -27.85
N THR A 769 -32.85 -8.95 -28.83
CA THR A 769 -33.23 -8.68 -30.24
C THR A 769 -33.06 -9.94 -31.09
N GLU A 770 -32.25 -10.89 -30.61
CA GLU A 770 -32.03 -12.21 -31.17
C GLU A 770 -32.28 -13.30 -30.12
N ARG A 771 -32.31 -14.57 -30.57
CA ARG A 771 -32.48 -15.73 -29.66
C ARG A 771 -31.24 -16.06 -28.84
N THR A 772 -30.08 -15.56 -29.24
CA THR A 772 -28.81 -15.79 -28.52
C THR A 772 -28.34 -14.44 -28.04
N VAL A 773 -28.14 -14.32 -26.72
CA VAL A 773 -27.67 -13.09 -26.09
C VAL A 773 -26.30 -13.33 -25.51
N GLU A 774 -25.40 -12.38 -25.71
CA GLU A 774 -24.08 -12.38 -25.11
C GLU A 774 -23.80 -11.02 -24.47
N LEU A 775 -23.41 -11.05 -23.20
CA LEU A 775 -22.80 -9.94 -22.49
C LEU A 775 -21.31 -10.20 -22.38
N ARG A 776 -20.49 -9.27 -22.87
CA ARG A 776 -19.03 -9.35 -22.81
C ARG A 776 -18.46 -8.16 -22.06
N TYR A 777 -17.55 -8.42 -21.13
CA TYR A 777 -16.81 -7.37 -20.44
C TYR A 777 -15.62 -6.92 -21.29
N GLY A 778 -15.70 -5.70 -21.83
CA GLY A 778 -14.80 -5.18 -22.84
C GLY A 778 -13.98 -3.96 -22.41
N ARG A 779 -12.98 -3.61 -23.23
CA ARG A 779 -12.35 -2.29 -23.17
C ARG A 779 -13.28 -1.26 -23.80
N THR A 780 -13.40 -0.11 -23.16
CA THR A 780 -14.13 1.07 -23.63
C THR A 780 -13.15 2.09 -24.22
N GLY A 781 -13.66 3.21 -24.76
CA GLY A 781 -12.82 4.31 -25.23
C GLY A 781 -11.91 4.90 -24.13
N LEU A 782 -12.37 4.90 -22.88
CA LEU A 782 -11.59 5.37 -21.73
C LEU A 782 -10.36 4.48 -21.48
N ASP A 783 -10.50 3.17 -21.64
CA ASP A 783 -9.38 2.22 -21.46
C ASP A 783 -8.33 2.39 -22.55
N TRP A 784 -8.76 2.63 -23.80
CA TRP A 784 -7.86 2.92 -24.92
C TRP A 784 -7.15 4.26 -24.75
N ALA A 785 -7.86 5.30 -24.28
CA ALA A 785 -7.24 6.59 -23.94
C ALA A 785 -6.20 6.45 -22.81
N GLY A 786 -6.49 5.59 -21.83
CA GLY A 786 -5.57 5.19 -20.77
C GLY A 786 -4.26 4.61 -21.32
N LEU A 787 -4.38 3.58 -22.16
CA LEU A 787 -3.22 2.94 -22.81
C LEU A 787 -2.42 3.93 -23.68
N GLY A 788 -3.10 4.78 -24.46
CA GLY A 788 -2.44 5.82 -25.26
C GLY A 788 -1.65 6.81 -24.39
N THR A 789 -2.23 7.23 -23.26
CA THR A 789 -1.57 8.11 -22.29
C THR A 789 -0.33 7.46 -21.68
N THR A 790 -0.40 6.16 -21.36
CA THR A 790 0.76 5.39 -20.89
C THR A 790 1.89 5.38 -21.92
N LEU A 791 1.59 5.15 -23.20
CA LEU A 791 2.61 5.18 -24.26
C LEU A 791 3.25 6.56 -24.41
N VAL A 792 2.46 7.64 -24.30
CA VAL A 792 2.97 9.02 -24.28
C VAL A 792 3.86 9.26 -23.07
N GLY A 793 3.48 8.76 -21.88
CA GLY A 793 4.29 8.82 -20.66
C GLY A 793 5.65 8.13 -20.84
N ILE A 794 5.66 6.91 -21.36
CA ILE A 794 6.88 6.14 -21.65
C ILE A 794 7.77 6.90 -22.64
N ALA A 795 7.21 7.41 -23.73
CA ALA A 795 7.95 8.24 -24.69
C ALA A 795 8.52 9.50 -24.02
N GLY A 796 7.75 10.14 -23.14
CA GLY A 796 8.19 11.27 -22.31
C GLY A 796 9.40 10.93 -21.46
N ILE A 797 9.41 9.79 -20.78
CA ILE A 797 10.55 9.30 -19.99
C ILE A 797 11.79 9.12 -20.87
N VAL A 798 11.65 8.50 -22.05
CA VAL A 798 12.76 8.32 -23.01
C VAL A 798 13.32 9.67 -23.45
N VAL A 799 12.46 10.64 -23.77
CA VAL A 799 12.88 12.00 -24.13
C VAL A 799 13.62 12.69 -22.98
N LEU A 800 13.12 12.57 -21.75
CA LEU A 800 13.76 13.13 -20.55
C LEU A 800 15.14 12.52 -20.28
N GLY A 801 15.33 11.25 -20.63
CA GLY A 801 16.61 10.54 -20.51
C GLY A 801 17.63 10.95 -21.56
N ARG A 802 17.18 11.29 -22.78
CA ARG A 802 18.06 11.73 -23.88
C ARG A 802 18.43 13.21 -23.84
N ARG A 803 17.61 14.06 -23.21
CA ARG A 803 17.87 15.50 -23.12
C ARG A 803 19.02 15.81 -22.16
N ARG A 804 19.84 16.79 -22.54
CA ARG A 804 20.96 17.29 -21.72
C ARG A 804 20.48 17.76 -20.33
N PRO A 805 21.32 17.65 -19.29
CA PRO A 805 21.01 18.17 -17.97
C PRO A 805 20.66 19.65 -18.02
N LEU A 806 19.74 20.08 -17.15
CA LEU A 806 19.40 21.50 -17.03
C LEU A 806 20.51 22.24 -16.25
N SER A 807 20.89 23.41 -16.74
CA SER A 807 21.85 24.28 -16.06
C SER A 807 21.16 25.06 -14.95
N PHE A 808 21.57 24.83 -13.71
CA PHE A 808 21.17 25.65 -12.57
C PHE A 808 22.25 26.70 -12.32
N ALA A 809 21.83 27.94 -12.01
CA ALA A 809 22.79 28.97 -11.63
C ALA A 809 23.63 28.49 -10.43
N PRO A 810 24.97 28.67 -10.45
CA PRO A 810 25.80 28.38 -9.30
C PRO A 810 25.26 29.16 -8.10
N ARG A 811 24.96 28.46 -7.00
CA ARG A 811 24.69 29.15 -5.75
C ARG A 811 26.04 29.65 -5.21
N PRO A 812 26.14 30.93 -4.80
CA PRO A 812 27.29 31.34 -4.00
C PRO A 812 27.33 30.43 -2.78
N ALA A 813 28.50 29.89 -2.47
CA ALA A 813 28.70 29.13 -1.25
C ALA A 813 28.25 30.02 -0.07
N ALA A 814 27.43 29.48 0.83
CA ALA A 814 27.13 30.19 2.06
C ALA A 814 28.41 30.29 2.89
N GLY A 815 29.02 31.48 2.90
CA GLY A 815 30.28 31.81 3.59
C GLY A 815 31.07 32.82 2.75
N GLY A 816 31.09 34.08 3.18
CA GLY A 816 31.74 35.20 2.50
C GLY A 816 30.88 36.44 2.56
N ALA A 817 30.92 37.12 3.71
CA ALA A 817 30.45 38.50 3.80
C ALA A 817 31.24 39.35 2.79
N ALA A 818 30.55 40.31 2.21
CA ALA A 818 31.10 41.21 1.21
C ALA A 818 32.14 42.13 1.84
N ASP A 819 33.36 42.10 1.32
CA ASP A 819 34.24 43.27 1.32
C ASP A 819 34.24 43.87 -0.08
N GLY A 820 33.66 45.05 -0.18
CA GLY A 820 33.74 45.89 -1.36
C GLY A 820 34.98 46.77 -1.30
N ALA A 821 35.69 46.86 -2.42
CA ALA A 821 36.46 48.04 -2.79
C ALA A 821 36.47 48.18 -4.33
N PRO A 822 36.49 49.41 -4.88
CA PRO A 822 35.97 49.70 -6.22
C PRO A 822 37.03 49.67 -7.33
N ALA A 823 36.49 49.72 -8.55
CA ALA A 823 37.08 49.86 -9.88
C ALA A 823 38.47 50.53 -10.01
N GLY A 824 39.30 49.88 -10.83
CA GLY A 824 40.40 50.40 -11.65
C GLY A 824 40.89 49.19 -12.46
N GLY A 825 40.80 49.15 -13.79
CA GLY A 825 41.49 50.06 -14.69
C GLY A 825 42.66 49.29 -15.29
N ASP A 826 42.63 49.16 -16.61
CA ASP A 826 43.72 48.78 -17.51
C ASP A 826 43.98 47.28 -17.73
N GLU A 827 44.43 46.76 -18.87
CA GLU A 827 44.47 47.11 -20.30
C GLU A 827 45.47 46.05 -20.85
N TRP A 828 44.99 45.08 -21.65
CA TRP A 828 45.71 44.27 -22.67
C TRP A 828 46.89 43.37 -22.24
N ASP A 829 46.89 42.09 -22.62
CA ASP A 829 47.47 41.64 -23.90
C ASP A 829 47.32 40.12 -24.08
N THR A 830 47.07 39.75 -25.32
CA THR A 830 47.15 38.43 -25.92
C THR A 830 48.60 38.00 -26.10
N THR A 831 48.94 36.72 -25.94
CA THR A 831 49.50 35.88 -27.03
C THR A 831 49.96 34.50 -26.54
N ASP A 832 49.72 33.56 -27.46
CA ASP A 832 50.28 32.24 -27.72
C ASP A 832 51.65 31.84 -27.14
N GLY A 833 51.85 30.53 -27.01
CA GLY A 833 53.17 29.94 -27.23
C GLY A 833 53.52 28.71 -26.38
N ASP A 834 53.38 27.54 -26.99
CA ASP A 834 54.33 26.42 -27.00
C ASP A 834 54.72 25.65 -25.71
N ASP A 835 54.38 24.35 -25.76
CA ASP A 835 55.18 23.22 -25.25
C ASP A 835 56.50 23.14 -26.05
N PRO A 836 57.66 22.80 -25.46
CA PRO A 836 58.02 21.37 -25.39
C PRO A 836 58.89 20.96 -24.18
N THR A 837 58.72 19.69 -23.78
CA THR A 837 59.75 18.68 -23.39
C THR A 837 60.89 19.06 -22.44
N GLU A 838 61.08 18.28 -21.35
CA GLU A 838 62.33 17.51 -21.10
C GLU A 838 62.26 16.73 -19.77
N ASP A 839 62.55 15.44 -19.86
CA ASP A 839 63.11 14.58 -18.79
C ASP A 839 64.64 14.58 -19.01
N PRO A 840 65.46 14.63 -17.95
CA PRO A 840 66.27 13.44 -17.69
C PRO A 840 66.57 13.16 -16.19
N GLY A 841 66.57 11.88 -15.83
CA GLY A 841 67.81 11.19 -15.44
C GLY A 841 68.15 11.00 -13.95
N ASP A 842 67.96 9.75 -13.50
CA ASP A 842 68.81 8.89 -12.64
C ASP A 842 69.83 9.49 -11.67
N ARG A 843 69.75 9.03 -10.39
CA ARG A 843 70.90 8.54 -9.60
C ARG A 843 70.49 7.41 -8.63
N ALA A 844 71.16 6.26 -8.77
CA ALA A 844 71.36 5.19 -7.78
C ALA A 844 72.38 5.65 -6.69
N SER A 845 72.73 5.00 -5.59
CA SER A 845 72.55 3.66 -4.96
C SER A 845 73.00 3.78 -3.48
N ASP A 846 72.65 2.80 -2.63
CA ASP A 846 73.52 2.11 -1.64
C ASP A 846 72.67 1.49 -0.50
N GLU A 847 72.55 0.15 -0.46
CA GLU A 847 73.25 -0.79 0.46
C GLU A 847 72.75 -0.71 1.94
N GLY A 848 72.34 -1.77 2.65
CA GLY A 848 72.28 -3.20 2.40
C GLY A 848 71.84 -3.98 3.67
N ALA A 849 71.67 -5.29 3.47
CA ALA A 849 71.79 -6.41 4.41
C ALA A 849 70.70 -6.73 5.48
N ASP A 850 70.02 -7.88 5.26
CA ASP A 850 69.48 -8.78 6.30
C ASP A 850 70.63 -9.64 6.93
N PRO A 851 70.46 -10.31 8.10
CA PRO A 851 69.87 -11.67 8.12
C PRO A 851 69.09 -12.12 9.39
N VAL A 852 68.01 -12.90 9.15
CA VAL A 852 67.65 -14.27 9.65
C VAL A 852 67.78 -14.68 11.16
N THR A 853 66.85 -15.59 11.57
CA THR A 853 66.82 -16.61 12.67
C THR A 853 66.09 -16.20 13.96
N ASP A 854 65.38 -17.05 14.74
CA ASP A 854 64.64 -18.32 14.60
C ASP A 854 64.07 -18.65 16.02
N LEU A 855 62.95 -19.39 16.09
CA LEU A 855 62.57 -20.41 17.12
C LEU A 855 62.29 -20.00 18.59
N GLU A 856 61.05 -20.19 19.09
CA GLU A 856 60.56 -21.28 20.00
C GLU A 856 60.87 -21.05 21.51
N ALA A 857 60.10 -21.45 22.53
CA ALA A 857 58.87 -22.24 22.75
C ALA A 857 58.41 -22.05 24.22
N SER A 858 57.16 -22.44 24.56
CA SER A 858 56.88 -23.40 25.66
C SER A 858 55.37 -23.51 25.99
N GLU A 859 54.79 -24.72 25.85
CA GLU A 859 53.60 -25.20 26.58
C GLU A 859 54.01 -25.95 27.87
N PRO A 860 53.07 -26.38 28.77
CA PRO A 860 52.46 -27.73 28.63
C PRO A 860 50.97 -27.89 29.09
N THR A 861 50.36 -29.02 28.70
CA THR A 861 48.98 -29.60 28.85
C THR A 861 48.81 -30.42 30.18
N PRO A 862 47.79 -31.30 30.48
CA PRO A 862 46.62 -31.85 29.70
C PRO A 862 45.28 -32.20 30.45
N SER A 863 44.33 -32.83 29.70
CA SER A 863 43.23 -33.79 30.09
C SER A 863 41.79 -33.22 30.20
N ALA A 864 40.69 -33.73 29.63
CA ALA A 864 40.30 -34.98 28.94
C ALA A 864 39.01 -34.78 28.08
N ALA A 865 38.72 -35.73 27.17
CA ALA A 865 37.43 -35.98 26.46
C ALA A 865 37.13 -37.51 26.54
N PRO A 866 36.04 -38.13 25.99
CA PRO A 866 34.90 -37.66 25.15
C PRO A 866 33.52 -38.33 25.59
N PRO A 867 32.44 -38.62 24.80
CA PRO A 867 32.39 -39.24 23.46
C PRO A 867 31.44 -38.63 22.40
N THR A 868 31.68 -39.06 21.15
CA THR A 868 31.07 -38.74 19.86
C THR A 868 29.89 -39.66 19.48
N TRP A 869 28.97 -39.18 18.63
CA TRP A 869 28.01 -39.99 17.87
C TRP A 869 28.10 -39.72 16.36
N THR A 870 28.06 -40.78 15.56
CA THR A 870 28.16 -40.84 14.09
C THR A 870 26.82 -41.17 13.44
N PRO A 871 26.49 -40.63 12.24
CA PRO A 871 25.23 -40.91 11.53
C PRO A 871 25.31 -42.17 10.63
N PRO A 872 24.18 -42.83 10.32
CA PRO A 872 24.12 -43.97 9.39
C PRO A 872 23.97 -43.56 7.89
N PRO A 873 24.22 -44.48 6.93
CA PRO A 873 24.50 -44.17 5.51
C PRO A 873 23.25 -44.13 4.61
N PRO A 874 23.37 -43.61 3.36
CA PRO A 874 22.27 -43.51 2.41
C PRO A 874 22.08 -44.81 1.61
N THR A 875 20.83 -45.21 1.42
CA THR A 875 20.39 -46.22 0.44
C THR A 875 19.12 -45.66 -0.23
N GLY A 876 18.86 -45.72 -1.53
CA GLY A 876 19.59 -46.20 -2.69
C GLY A 876 18.98 -45.53 -3.94
N VAL A 877 19.71 -45.56 -5.06
CA VAL A 877 19.38 -44.88 -6.32
C VAL A 877 18.75 -45.86 -7.32
N THR A 878 17.94 -45.31 -8.23
CA THR A 878 17.66 -45.69 -9.66
C THR A 878 16.32 -46.37 -9.98
N PRO A 879 15.78 -46.24 -11.23
CA PRO A 879 16.25 -45.44 -12.39
C PRO A 879 15.22 -44.47 -13.00
N ALA A 880 15.73 -43.59 -13.86
CA ALA A 880 14.96 -42.75 -14.79
C ALA A 880 14.12 -43.59 -15.77
N VAL A 881 12.91 -43.12 -16.08
CA VAL A 881 12.05 -43.60 -17.18
C VAL A 881 11.61 -42.40 -18.01
N GLU A 882 11.67 -42.58 -19.32
CA GLU A 882 11.41 -41.62 -20.40
C GLU A 882 10.13 -40.80 -20.24
N ILE A 883 10.26 -39.49 -20.47
CA ILE A 883 9.12 -38.57 -20.60
C ILE A 883 8.58 -38.68 -22.03
N GLY A 884 7.50 -39.45 -22.17
CA GLY A 884 6.57 -39.34 -23.29
C GLY A 884 5.72 -38.07 -23.14
N ARG A 885 5.61 -37.31 -24.23
CA ARG A 885 4.64 -36.21 -24.37
C ARG A 885 3.23 -36.79 -24.28
N ASP A 886 2.40 -36.29 -23.37
CA ASP A 886 1.02 -35.88 -23.66
C ASP A 886 0.32 -35.17 -22.47
N ALA A 887 -0.49 -34.20 -22.89
CA ALA A 887 -1.32 -33.17 -22.26
C ALA A 887 -2.02 -33.38 -20.88
N GLU A 888 -2.07 -32.25 -20.14
CA GLU A 888 -3.23 -31.62 -19.48
C GLU A 888 -4.02 -32.33 -18.36
N ARG A 889 -3.73 -31.91 -17.12
CA ARG A 889 -4.65 -31.37 -16.07
C ARG A 889 -3.97 -31.50 -14.71
N GLY A 890 -3.45 -30.40 -14.20
CA GLY A 890 -2.82 -30.33 -12.87
C GLY A 890 -3.86 -30.41 -11.75
N ARG A 891 -4.12 -31.63 -11.24
CA ARG A 891 -4.70 -31.81 -9.91
C ARG A 891 -3.66 -31.32 -8.89
N ARG A 892 -4.05 -30.35 -8.05
CA ARG A 892 -3.25 -29.94 -6.87
C ARG A 892 -3.03 -31.18 -6.00
N THR A 893 -1.78 -31.57 -5.81
CA THR A 893 -1.36 -32.82 -5.18
C THR A 893 -1.75 -32.88 -3.71
N ARG A 894 -2.43 -33.99 -3.32
CA ARG A 894 -2.62 -34.41 -1.93
C ARG A 894 -1.26 -34.67 -1.28
N ILE A 895 -1.01 -34.12 -0.10
CA ILE A 895 0.11 -34.50 0.77
C ILE A 895 -0.45 -35.44 1.85
N PRO A 896 0.02 -36.70 1.96
CA PRO A 896 -0.44 -37.62 2.99
C PRO A 896 0.39 -37.54 4.28
N GLY A 897 -0.33 -37.45 5.42
CA GLY A 897 0.06 -38.05 6.70
C GLY A 897 1.01 -37.25 7.58
N TRP A 898 0.45 -36.45 8.50
CA TRP A 898 1.11 -36.08 9.76
C TRP A 898 0.09 -36.14 10.91
N THR A 899 0.39 -36.96 11.91
CA THR A 899 -0.29 -37.04 13.20
C THR A 899 0.75 -36.81 14.28
N THR A 900 0.55 -35.81 15.16
CA THR A 900 0.89 -35.88 16.60
C THR A 900 0.36 -34.66 17.36
N PRO A 901 0.17 -34.78 18.69
CA PRO A 901 -0.74 -33.95 19.48
C PRO A 901 0.00 -32.85 20.25
N PHE A 902 -0.59 -31.67 20.35
CA PHE A 902 -0.34 -30.75 21.47
C PHE A 902 -1.64 -30.08 21.87
N GLU A 903 -1.88 -30.14 23.18
CA GLU A 903 -3.07 -29.72 23.90
C GLU A 903 -3.27 -28.20 23.86
N ASP A 904 -4.54 -27.84 23.91
CA ASP A 904 -5.09 -26.50 24.08
C ASP A 904 -4.49 -25.78 25.29
N ASP A 905 -4.18 -24.49 25.13
CA ASP A 905 -4.66 -23.40 26.00
C ASP A 905 -3.98 -22.06 25.63
N ASP A 906 -4.75 -20.96 25.73
CA ASP A 906 -4.34 -19.54 25.74
C ASP A 906 -3.94 -18.82 24.43
N TRP A 907 -4.78 -18.84 23.40
CA TRP A 907 -4.72 -17.85 22.30
C TRP A 907 -6.08 -17.26 21.94
N GLY A 908 -6.65 -16.45 22.84
CA GLY A 908 -7.97 -15.81 22.67
C GLY A 908 -7.99 -14.27 22.62
N ASP A 909 -6.92 -13.55 22.98
CA ASP A 909 -7.05 -12.12 23.37
C ASP A 909 -6.47 -11.09 22.39
N ALA A 910 -6.20 -11.45 21.14
CA ALA A 910 -5.96 -10.44 20.10
C ALA A 910 -7.30 -9.84 19.65
N ARG A 911 -7.84 -8.89 20.44
CA ARG A 911 -9.03 -8.11 20.07
C ARG A 911 -8.79 -7.48 18.71
N TRP A 912 -9.50 -8.00 17.72
CA TRP A 912 -9.68 -7.36 16.43
C TRP A 912 -10.13 -5.93 16.66
N GLY A 913 -9.37 -4.97 16.17
CA GLY A 913 -9.75 -3.56 16.12
C GLY A 913 -10.90 -3.36 15.15
N ALA A 914 -12.06 -3.92 15.46
CA ALA A 914 -13.32 -3.33 15.06
C ALA A 914 -13.40 -2.02 15.85
N ILE A 915 -13.43 -0.90 15.13
CA ILE A 915 -13.92 0.34 15.70
C ILE A 915 -15.39 0.05 16.02
N GLY A 916 -15.67 -0.32 17.27
CA GLY A 916 -17.03 -0.42 17.77
C GLY A 916 -17.74 0.92 17.64
N PRO A 917 -19.07 0.95 17.45
CA PRO A 917 -19.81 2.20 17.52
C PRO A 917 -19.58 2.85 18.91
N PRO A 918 -19.57 4.19 19.00
CA PRO A 918 -19.52 4.82 20.31
C PRO A 918 -20.75 4.40 21.10
N ASP A 919 -20.54 3.93 22.33
CA ASP A 919 -21.60 3.64 23.28
C ASP A 919 -22.43 4.92 23.50
N ASP A 920 -23.67 4.91 23.03
CA ASP A 920 -24.73 5.78 23.52
C ASP A 920 -25.06 5.32 24.96
N ASP A 921 -24.74 6.12 25.96
CA ASP A 921 -25.40 6.04 27.27
C ASP A 921 -26.18 7.34 27.53
N PRO A 922 -27.51 7.27 27.72
CA PRO A 922 -28.34 8.45 27.93
C PRO A 922 -28.34 8.85 29.41
N SER A 923 -27.63 9.94 29.72
CA SER A 923 -27.90 10.76 30.92
C SER A 923 -27.42 12.19 30.75
#